data_AF-A0A8B9GNI2-F1
#
_entry.id   AF-A0A8B9GNI2-F1
#
_cell.length_a   1.000
_cell.length_b   1.000
_cell.length_c   1.000
_cell.angle_alpha   90.00
_cell.angle_beta   90.00
_cell.angle_gamma   90.00
#
_symmetry.space_group_name_H-M   'P 1'
#
loop_
_entity.id
_entity.type
_entity.pdbx_description
1 polymer ?
#
loop_
_entity_poly.entity_id
_entity_poly.type
_entity_poly.pdbx_seq_one_letter_code
_entity_poly.pdbx_strand_id
1 'polypeptide(L)'
;MTANGFKEDLQFLLQGVSEFDIQGELVPSDILVHGSSAFPIGFTPDGQTFCAGALYGQGRVIVASHESYLGREPLSTFMVNAIHWLDQRRNGVIGIEHKLESVSCLLSKSGLQCRITELQKNLSVFVCTSYSDAQFEEIQDFVAAGGGLLIGGHAWWWACCNPGCNVMTSCPGNRILGRMGICLSDKTVEQGLYKAPQVSRYALEFLLQGVSEFDIECDAVASQILVQSPSAFSIGSTPDGKAFLAGGYYEQGRVIVASHESYLDHESLSTFMVNAVHWLDQRRNGVIGVLPELKSICSLLSKSGLQCRITELQEDLSVFVCTSYSDAQCEEIQDFVAAGGGLLIGGHAWWWAHCNPGCNVMTDCPGNRILGRMGICLSDKTVEQGLYKAPQVSRYALEFLLQGVSEFDIECDAVASQILVQSPSAFSIGSTPDGKAFLAGGYYGQGRVIVASHESYLGHESLSTFMVNAVHWLDQRRNGVIGVLPELKSICSLLSKSGLQCRITELQKDLSVFVCTSYSDAQCEEIQDFVAAGGGLLIGGHAWWWAHCNPGRNVKTDCPGNRILDKMGICLSDKTVKAGKYKAPEVNQDLLTSSGLYHFQDMLQRLSGHVLQNQKLGDYELQFLKKFGRDCISYLHMQAHDSDMYKSVVERLKDLVSAGFPQVSPERPVKSPMDCLLLLVGTELFRVCRFSNAPLLYKTVDAPNLPSVSNARVWISITTSDKEEWISTGLYLSPGMKTNITVPRTITGKGWQVQIGCQTDDLCDADELKRAQNVCERFRLEKESVEVCNLWGGLIYLIAPPRSSVQNVEVVVQRAVKAPYYKSGQTSVSDWVSQIRKAPAPWAELEFENLIMTMPSDVIRHLDHPDHVATLWNSIMRSVADLAAKPALFPRKERFVADVQILAGFMHSGYPIMMHTVSAPDLVNPYVSGKSDFWGPVHELGHNQQHSDWEFPPYTTECTCNLWSVYVHEVVLGVKKADAHGQMTPQRRQNRIKKYIEGGRNLKDWTVWTALETYMQLQEEFGWDAFKKVFAAYHDMTGVPQDNKGKMNLYAETFSKVVNRNLTPFFKAWGWPIQPSTEEQLCSLPEWRDHPLVQYG
;
A
#
# COMPACT_ATOMS: atom_id res chain seq x y z
N MET A 1 -28.11 -12.22 -24.30
CA MET A 1 -29.12 -11.87 -23.27
C MET A 1 -28.41 -11.12 -22.16
N THR A 2 -29.01 -10.04 -21.68
CA THR A 2 -28.45 -9.12 -20.67
C THR A 2 -28.56 -9.70 -19.25
N ALA A 3 -27.67 -9.29 -18.33
CA ALA A 3 -27.68 -9.73 -16.92
C ALA A 3 -29.02 -9.54 -16.17
N ASN A 4 -29.93 -8.71 -16.68
CA ASN A 4 -31.31 -8.58 -16.17
C ASN A 4 -32.18 -9.85 -16.36
N GLY A 5 -31.97 -10.62 -17.43
CA GLY A 5 -32.81 -11.81 -17.71
C GLY A 5 -32.63 -12.91 -16.67
N PHE A 6 -31.38 -13.21 -16.29
CA PHE A 6 -31.10 -14.23 -15.26
C PHE A 6 -31.65 -13.87 -13.88
N LYS A 7 -31.74 -12.57 -13.57
CA LYS A 7 -32.27 -12.08 -12.29
C LYS A 7 -33.78 -12.33 -12.21
N GLU A 8 -34.52 -12.01 -13.27
CA GLU A 8 -35.95 -12.27 -13.38
C GLU A 8 -36.24 -13.77 -13.43
N ASP A 9 -35.43 -14.52 -14.18
CA ASP A 9 -35.53 -15.98 -14.28
C ASP A 9 -35.28 -16.65 -12.93
N LEU A 10 -34.23 -16.26 -12.19
CA LEU A 10 -33.92 -16.83 -10.88
C LEU A 10 -34.96 -16.43 -9.82
N GLN A 11 -35.46 -15.19 -9.85
CA GLN A 11 -36.54 -14.74 -8.96
C GLN A 11 -37.84 -15.52 -9.23
N PHE A 12 -38.16 -15.78 -10.50
CA PHE A 12 -39.31 -16.59 -10.89
C PHE A 12 -39.16 -18.04 -10.41
N LEU A 13 -37.96 -18.62 -10.58
CA LEU A 13 -37.68 -20.00 -10.20
C LEU A 13 -37.71 -20.22 -8.69
N LEU A 14 -37.26 -19.24 -7.90
CA LEU A 14 -37.18 -19.32 -6.44
C LEU A 14 -38.43 -18.79 -5.71
N GLN A 15 -39.51 -18.45 -6.44
CA GLN A 15 -40.73 -17.94 -5.82
C GLN A 15 -41.32 -18.97 -4.84
N GLY A 16 -41.36 -18.61 -3.54
CA GLY A 16 -41.84 -19.52 -2.49
C GLY A 16 -40.86 -20.63 -2.10
N VAL A 17 -39.60 -20.57 -2.55
CA VAL A 17 -38.54 -21.54 -2.23
C VAL A 17 -37.53 -20.89 -1.29
N SER A 18 -37.56 -21.25 -0.01
CA SER A 18 -36.61 -20.75 0.99
C SER A 18 -35.34 -21.60 1.08
N GLU A 19 -35.45 -22.88 0.74
CA GLU A 19 -34.38 -23.86 0.87
C GLU A 19 -34.57 -25.02 -0.11
N PHE A 20 -33.46 -25.67 -0.46
CA PHE A 20 -33.39 -26.89 -1.24
C PHE A 20 -33.03 -28.04 -0.30
N ASP A 21 -34.00 -28.92 -0.01
CA ASP A 21 -33.75 -30.17 0.70
C ASP A 21 -33.34 -31.27 -0.29
N ILE A 22 -32.04 -31.59 -0.29
CA ILE A 22 -31.47 -32.69 -1.06
C ILE A 22 -30.90 -33.82 -0.18
N GLN A 23 -31.31 -33.91 1.09
CA GLN A 23 -30.86 -34.95 2.04
C GLN A 23 -31.36 -36.36 1.63
N GLY A 24 -30.62 -37.43 1.90
CA GLY A 24 -31.11 -38.80 1.66
C GLY A 24 -30.02 -39.84 1.39
N GLU A 25 -30.38 -40.91 0.68
CA GLU A 25 -29.45 -41.98 0.26
C GLU A 25 -28.96 -41.80 -1.19
N LEU A 26 -29.38 -40.72 -1.87
CA LEU A 26 -29.16 -40.51 -3.30
C LEU A 26 -28.04 -39.49 -3.51
N VAL A 27 -26.93 -39.94 -4.11
CA VAL A 27 -25.72 -39.12 -4.26
C VAL A 27 -25.78 -38.31 -5.56
N PRO A 28 -25.91 -36.97 -5.50
CA PRO A 28 -25.92 -36.11 -6.67
C PRO A 28 -24.54 -35.95 -7.31
N SER A 29 -24.50 -35.66 -8.61
CA SER A 29 -23.27 -35.21 -9.28
C SER A 29 -23.10 -33.69 -9.20
N ASP A 30 -21.86 -33.22 -9.18
CA ASP A 30 -21.59 -31.79 -9.35
C ASP A 30 -21.94 -31.37 -10.78
N ILE A 31 -22.44 -30.15 -10.94
CA ILE A 31 -22.84 -29.59 -12.23
C ILE A 31 -21.84 -28.51 -12.61
N LEU A 32 -21.10 -28.73 -13.69
CA LEU A 32 -20.30 -27.67 -14.30
C LEU A 32 -21.20 -26.77 -15.15
N VAL A 33 -21.39 -25.54 -14.69
CA VAL A 33 -22.04 -24.48 -15.45
C VAL A 33 -20.96 -23.69 -16.19
N HIS A 34 -20.95 -23.75 -17.53
CA HIS A 34 -19.86 -23.17 -18.34
C HIS A 34 -20.35 -22.31 -19.51
N GLY A 35 -21.64 -22.36 -19.87
CA GLY A 35 -22.19 -21.54 -20.95
C GLY A 35 -22.58 -20.14 -20.48
N SER A 36 -22.40 -19.14 -21.35
CA SER A 36 -22.80 -17.75 -21.10
C SER A 36 -24.30 -17.53 -20.91
N SER A 37 -25.11 -18.52 -21.29
CA SER A 37 -26.56 -18.55 -21.13
C SER A 37 -27.03 -19.44 -19.97
N ALA A 38 -26.09 -20.01 -19.20
CA ALA A 38 -26.33 -20.95 -18.12
C ALA A 38 -25.99 -20.32 -16.75
N PHE A 39 -26.71 -20.73 -15.71
CA PHE A 39 -26.58 -20.16 -14.36
C PHE A 39 -26.86 -21.21 -13.28
N PRO A 40 -26.15 -21.16 -12.13
CA PRO A 40 -26.45 -22.02 -11.00
C PRO A 40 -27.72 -21.55 -10.29
N ILE A 41 -28.52 -22.49 -9.83
CA ILE A 41 -29.78 -22.26 -9.11
C ILE A 41 -29.66 -22.74 -7.65
N GLY A 42 -29.06 -23.91 -7.45
CA GLY A 42 -28.81 -24.51 -6.13
C GLY A 42 -27.36 -24.98 -6.02
N PHE A 43 -26.67 -24.52 -4.99
CA PHE A 43 -25.27 -24.84 -4.73
C PHE A 43 -24.96 -24.94 -3.23
N THR A 44 -23.91 -25.68 -2.90
CA THR A 44 -23.40 -25.87 -1.54
C THR A 44 -22.51 -24.70 -1.11
N PRO A 45 -22.21 -24.53 0.19
CA PRO A 45 -21.35 -23.44 0.68
C PRO A 45 -19.94 -23.43 0.08
N ASP A 46 -19.41 -24.59 -0.32
CA ASP A 46 -18.12 -24.76 -0.99
C ASP A 46 -18.20 -24.59 -2.52
N GLY A 47 -19.39 -24.25 -3.05
CA GLY A 47 -19.59 -23.85 -4.45
C GLY A 47 -19.88 -24.99 -5.42
N GLN A 48 -20.12 -26.21 -4.94
CA GLN A 48 -20.56 -27.32 -5.80
C GLN A 48 -22.03 -27.11 -6.19
N THR A 49 -22.36 -27.28 -7.47
CA THR A 49 -23.68 -26.98 -8.00
C THR A 49 -24.51 -28.25 -8.14
N PHE A 50 -25.72 -28.27 -7.59
CA PHE A 50 -26.64 -29.41 -7.69
C PHE A 50 -27.91 -29.10 -8.52
N CYS A 51 -28.14 -27.83 -8.87
CA CYS A 51 -29.19 -27.45 -9.81
C CYS A 51 -28.75 -26.24 -10.65
N ALA A 52 -29.02 -26.27 -11.95
CA ALA A 52 -28.64 -25.21 -12.89
C ALA A 52 -29.71 -24.99 -13.96
N GLY A 53 -29.78 -23.77 -14.51
CA GLY A 53 -30.66 -23.39 -15.61
C GLY A 53 -29.87 -22.87 -16.81
N ALA A 54 -30.44 -22.95 -18.00
CA ALA A 54 -29.89 -22.34 -19.21
C ALA A 54 -30.94 -21.91 -20.21
N LEU A 55 -30.58 -20.94 -21.06
CA LEU A 55 -31.36 -20.53 -22.22
C LEU A 55 -30.68 -21.05 -23.49
N TYR A 56 -31.41 -21.74 -24.36
CA TYR A 56 -30.86 -22.36 -25.56
C TYR A 56 -31.81 -22.18 -26.75
N GLY A 57 -31.33 -21.51 -27.80
CA GLY A 57 -32.18 -21.02 -28.89
C GLY A 57 -33.32 -20.13 -28.36
N GLN A 58 -34.58 -20.50 -28.69
CA GLN A 58 -35.78 -19.84 -28.15
C GLN A 58 -36.33 -20.51 -26.88
N GLY A 59 -35.73 -21.62 -26.46
CA GLY A 59 -36.19 -22.46 -25.35
C GLY A 59 -35.35 -22.32 -24.09
N ARG A 60 -35.69 -23.16 -23.12
CA ARG A 60 -35.23 -23.06 -21.73
C ARG A 60 -34.90 -24.45 -21.19
N VAL A 61 -33.91 -24.54 -20.31
CA VAL A 61 -33.39 -25.80 -19.78
C VAL A 61 -33.18 -25.69 -18.28
N ILE A 62 -33.59 -26.71 -17.52
CA ILE A 62 -33.23 -26.88 -16.10
C ILE A 62 -32.64 -28.27 -15.93
N VAL A 63 -31.53 -28.33 -15.19
CA VAL A 63 -30.78 -29.54 -14.88
C VAL A 63 -30.76 -29.77 -13.38
N ALA A 64 -31.16 -30.96 -12.96
CA ALA A 64 -30.98 -31.47 -11.60
C ALA A 64 -29.88 -32.53 -11.57
N SER A 65 -29.02 -32.47 -10.56
CA SER A 65 -27.86 -33.37 -10.39
C SER A 65 -28.20 -34.82 -10.06
N HIS A 66 -29.49 -35.13 -9.93
CA HIS A 66 -30.05 -36.47 -9.74
C HIS A 66 -31.51 -36.49 -10.21
N GLU A 67 -31.92 -37.56 -10.91
CA GLU A 67 -33.25 -37.69 -11.50
C GLU A 67 -34.40 -37.76 -10.48
N SER A 68 -34.12 -38.32 -9.31
CA SER A 68 -35.11 -38.43 -8.22
C SER A 68 -35.55 -37.07 -7.66
N TYR A 69 -34.73 -36.02 -7.81
CA TYR A 69 -35.06 -34.69 -7.31
C TYR A 69 -36.26 -34.09 -8.02
N LEU A 70 -36.49 -34.48 -9.27
CA LEU A 70 -37.60 -33.98 -10.10
C LEU A 70 -38.99 -34.32 -9.53
N GLY A 71 -39.09 -35.40 -8.73
CA GLY A 71 -40.36 -35.89 -8.17
C GLY A 71 -40.45 -35.79 -6.65
N ARG A 72 -39.54 -35.04 -6.01
CA ARG A 72 -39.40 -34.99 -4.55
C ARG A 72 -40.31 -33.91 -3.95
N GLU A 73 -41.14 -34.28 -2.97
CA GLU A 73 -42.11 -33.36 -2.33
C GLU A 73 -41.50 -32.07 -1.74
N PRO A 74 -40.34 -32.09 -1.03
CA PRO A 74 -39.71 -30.85 -0.53
C PRO A 74 -39.24 -29.88 -1.63
N LEU A 75 -39.07 -30.37 -2.86
CA LEU A 75 -38.69 -29.56 -4.02
C LEU A 75 -39.90 -29.20 -4.89
N SER A 76 -41.12 -29.56 -4.48
CA SER A 76 -42.33 -29.43 -5.29
C SER A 76 -42.60 -28.00 -5.75
N THR A 77 -42.49 -27.01 -4.86
CA THR A 77 -42.63 -25.58 -5.20
C THR A 77 -41.66 -25.16 -6.30
N PHE A 78 -40.39 -25.54 -6.15
CA PHE A 78 -39.37 -25.25 -7.16
C PHE A 78 -39.68 -25.96 -8.49
N MET A 79 -40.10 -27.22 -8.46
CA MET A 79 -40.41 -27.99 -9.67
C MET A 79 -41.61 -27.42 -10.43
N VAL A 80 -42.62 -26.92 -9.71
CA VAL A 80 -43.76 -26.23 -10.33
C VAL A 80 -43.31 -24.92 -10.98
N ASN A 81 -42.49 -24.12 -10.30
CA ASN A 81 -41.91 -22.91 -10.87
C ASN A 81 -41.04 -23.22 -12.09
N ALA A 82 -40.21 -24.26 -12.00
CA ALA A 82 -39.38 -24.74 -13.10
C ALA A 82 -40.22 -25.08 -14.33
N ILE A 83 -41.32 -25.82 -14.16
CA ILE A 83 -42.20 -26.16 -15.28
C ILE A 83 -42.88 -24.92 -15.86
N HIS A 84 -43.40 -24.00 -15.05
CA HIS A 84 -43.97 -22.75 -15.58
C HIS A 84 -42.93 -21.89 -16.31
N TRP A 85 -41.69 -21.91 -15.83
CA TRP A 85 -40.58 -21.18 -16.43
C TRP A 85 -40.22 -21.78 -17.79
N LEU A 86 -40.14 -23.11 -17.86
CA LEU A 86 -39.84 -23.89 -19.07
C LEU A 86 -40.96 -23.81 -20.10
N ASP A 87 -42.21 -23.86 -19.66
CA ASP A 87 -43.41 -23.76 -20.50
C ASP A 87 -43.62 -22.35 -21.03
N GLN A 88 -42.95 -21.36 -20.44
CA GLN A 88 -43.11 -19.94 -20.76
C GLN A 88 -44.59 -19.49 -20.68
N ARG A 89 -45.35 -20.10 -19.76
CA ARG A 89 -46.79 -19.90 -19.55
C ARG A 89 -47.67 -20.14 -20.79
N ARG A 90 -47.24 -21.00 -21.71
CA ARG A 90 -48.04 -21.42 -22.87
C ARG A 90 -49.22 -22.31 -22.46
N ASN A 91 -49.22 -22.83 -21.23
CA ASN A 91 -50.13 -23.87 -20.73
C ASN A 91 -50.21 -25.05 -21.72
N GLY A 92 -49.08 -25.40 -22.32
CA GLY A 92 -49.01 -26.50 -23.25
C GLY A 92 -48.97 -27.86 -22.55
N VAL A 93 -48.93 -28.93 -23.35
CA VAL A 93 -48.86 -30.28 -22.82
C VAL A 93 -47.44 -30.57 -22.34
N ILE A 94 -47.29 -30.94 -21.06
CA ILE A 94 -46.01 -31.36 -20.48
C ILE A 94 -45.83 -32.86 -20.71
N GLY A 95 -44.83 -33.23 -21.51
CA GLY A 95 -44.48 -34.62 -21.74
C GLY A 95 -43.46 -35.12 -20.72
N ILE A 96 -43.72 -36.28 -20.12
CA ILE A 96 -42.87 -36.88 -19.10
C ILE A 96 -42.43 -38.26 -19.57
N GLU A 97 -41.12 -38.53 -19.54
CA GLU A 97 -40.55 -39.83 -19.87
C GLU A 97 -41.13 -40.92 -18.95
N HIS A 98 -41.41 -42.12 -19.50
CA HIS A 98 -42.04 -43.25 -18.79
C HIS A 98 -41.39 -43.63 -17.45
N LYS A 99 -40.11 -43.31 -17.24
CA LYS A 99 -39.37 -43.63 -16.01
C LYS A 99 -39.58 -42.61 -14.88
N LEU A 100 -40.29 -41.51 -15.13
CA LEU A 100 -40.48 -40.38 -14.22
C LEU A 100 -41.94 -40.21 -13.77
N GLU A 101 -42.65 -41.32 -13.51
CA GLU A 101 -44.06 -41.30 -13.08
C GLU A 101 -44.31 -40.50 -11.80
N SER A 102 -43.34 -40.49 -10.87
CA SER A 102 -43.40 -39.70 -9.63
C SER A 102 -43.50 -38.19 -9.90
N VAL A 103 -42.82 -37.70 -10.94
CA VAL A 103 -42.88 -36.32 -11.40
C VAL A 103 -44.27 -35.99 -11.93
N SER A 104 -44.87 -36.92 -12.69
CA SER A 104 -46.24 -36.76 -13.20
C SER A 104 -47.25 -36.64 -12.05
N CYS A 105 -47.09 -37.42 -10.98
CA CYS A 105 -47.94 -37.33 -9.80
C CYS A 105 -47.80 -35.97 -9.10
N LEU A 106 -46.57 -35.50 -8.87
CA LEU A 106 -46.27 -34.22 -8.22
C LEU A 106 -46.84 -33.03 -9.01
N LEU A 107 -46.60 -32.98 -10.32
CA LEU A 107 -47.05 -31.87 -11.16
C LEU A 107 -48.57 -31.88 -11.36
N SER A 108 -49.20 -33.07 -11.44
CA SER A 108 -50.66 -33.18 -11.57
C SER A 108 -51.39 -32.68 -10.32
N LYS A 109 -50.84 -32.91 -9.11
CA LYS A 109 -51.37 -32.33 -7.86
C LYS A 109 -51.39 -30.80 -7.88
N SER A 110 -50.51 -30.18 -8.67
CA SER A 110 -50.38 -28.73 -8.83
C SER A 110 -51.21 -28.18 -9.99
N GLY A 111 -52.05 -29.00 -10.62
CA GLY A 111 -52.98 -28.57 -11.68
C GLY A 111 -52.40 -28.51 -13.09
N LEU A 112 -51.19 -29.04 -13.32
CA LEU A 112 -50.51 -29.04 -14.62
C LEU A 112 -50.93 -30.23 -15.51
N GLN A 113 -51.20 -29.99 -16.79
CA GLN A 113 -51.59 -31.03 -17.75
C GLN A 113 -50.37 -31.85 -18.21
N CYS A 114 -50.14 -32.96 -17.52
CA CYS A 114 -49.02 -33.86 -17.80
C CYS A 114 -49.47 -35.08 -18.61
N ARG A 115 -48.63 -35.52 -19.55
CA ARG A 115 -48.82 -36.76 -20.31
C ARG A 115 -47.53 -37.57 -20.26
N ILE A 116 -47.64 -38.84 -19.91
CA ILE A 116 -46.51 -39.78 -20.04
C ILE A 116 -46.35 -40.11 -21.53
N THR A 117 -45.22 -39.69 -22.12
CA THR A 117 -44.93 -39.85 -23.56
C THR A 117 -43.43 -39.68 -23.82
N GLU A 118 -42.96 -40.21 -24.94
CA GLU A 118 -41.69 -39.79 -25.57
C GLU A 118 -41.82 -38.38 -26.16
N LEU A 119 -40.72 -37.78 -26.61
CA LEU A 119 -40.71 -36.44 -27.20
C LEU A 119 -41.64 -36.39 -28.42
N GLN A 120 -42.65 -35.50 -28.38
CA GLN A 120 -43.60 -35.26 -29.47
C GLN A 120 -43.61 -33.76 -29.85
N LYS A 121 -43.93 -33.46 -31.11
CA LYS A 121 -43.89 -32.08 -31.64
C LYS A 121 -44.87 -31.10 -31.00
N ASN A 122 -45.88 -31.59 -30.27
CA ASN A 122 -46.93 -30.77 -29.65
C ASN A 122 -46.71 -30.54 -28.15
N LEU A 123 -45.57 -30.94 -27.60
CA LEU A 123 -45.22 -30.68 -26.20
C LEU A 123 -44.71 -29.25 -26.04
N SER A 124 -44.99 -28.63 -24.90
CA SER A 124 -44.36 -27.35 -24.53
C SER A 124 -43.14 -27.55 -23.65
N VAL A 125 -43.19 -28.56 -22.77
CA VAL A 125 -42.09 -28.98 -21.91
C VAL A 125 -41.89 -30.48 -22.02
N PHE A 126 -40.64 -30.91 -22.09
CA PHE A 126 -40.26 -32.32 -22.03
C PHE A 126 -39.41 -32.58 -20.78
N VAL A 127 -39.78 -33.59 -20.01
CA VAL A 127 -39.10 -34.00 -18.77
C VAL A 127 -38.49 -35.38 -18.97
N CYS A 128 -37.17 -35.49 -18.86
CA CYS A 128 -36.45 -36.74 -19.13
C CYS A 128 -35.24 -36.97 -18.22
N THR A 129 -34.69 -38.18 -18.30
CA THR A 129 -33.46 -38.57 -17.62
C THR A 129 -32.22 -38.31 -18.48
N SER A 130 -31.04 -38.22 -17.85
CA SER A 130 -29.77 -37.97 -18.54
C SER A 130 -29.05 -39.25 -19.03
N TYR A 131 -29.74 -40.40 -19.06
CA TYR A 131 -29.12 -41.72 -19.30
C TYR A 131 -29.22 -42.22 -20.74
N SER A 132 -29.96 -41.52 -21.61
CA SER A 132 -30.11 -41.87 -23.02
C SER A 132 -29.87 -40.64 -23.88
N ASP A 133 -29.01 -40.76 -24.89
CA ASP A 133 -28.79 -39.74 -25.92
C ASP A 133 -29.43 -40.12 -27.25
N ALA A 134 -30.26 -41.18 -27.32
CA ALA A 134 -30.82 -41.68 -28.58
C ALA A 134 -31.58 -40.63 -29.41
N GLN A 135 -32.12 -39.60 -28.76
CA GLN A 135 -32.85 -38.48 -29.36
C GLN A 135 -32.16 -37.12 -29.11
N PHE A 136 -30.85 -37.09 -28.85
CA PHE A 136 -30.18 -35.86 -28.40
C PHE A 136 -30.30 -34.70 -29.40
N GLU A 137 -30.25 -34.99 -30.71
CA GLU A 137 -30.45 -33.96 -31.75
C GLU A 137 -31.89 -33.44 -31.75
N GLU A 138 -32.88 -34.33 -31.63
CA GLU A 138 -34.30 -33.96 -31.57
C GLU A 138 -34.62 -33.13 -30.30
N ILE A 139 -34.00 -33.46 -29.16
CA ILE A 139 -34.14 -32.70 -27.92
C ILE A 139 -33.48 -31.32 -28.04
N GLN A 140 -32.28 -31.25 -28.62
CA GLN A 140 -31.60 -29.97 -28.87
C GLN A 140 -32.42 -29.09 -29.82
N ASP A 141 -32.96 -29.67 -30.90
CA ASP A 141 -33.80 -28.95 -31.85
C ASP A 141 -35.12 -28.49 -31.22
N PHE A 142 -35.73 -29.33 -30.38
CA PHE A 142 -36.94 -28.99 -29.63
C PHE A 142 -36.73 -27.78 -28.73
N VAL A 143 -35.66 -27.78 -27.93
CA VAL A 143 -35.32 -26.64 -27.06
C VAL A 143 -34.97 -25.42 -27.92
N ALA A 144 -34.14 -25.59 -28.96
CA ALA A 144 -33.76 -24.50 -29.83
C ALA A 144 -34.98 -23.82 -30.50
N ALA A 145 -36.01 -24.60 -30.84
CA ALA A 145 -37.28 -24.13 -31.43
C ALA A 145 -38.27 -23.53 -30.42
N GLY A 146 -37.90 -23.44 -29.14
CA GLY A 146 -38.72 -22.80 -28.12
C GLY A 146 -39.30 -23.73 -27.06
N GLY A 147 -38.99 -25.03 -27.09
CA GLY A 147 -39.41 -25.99 -26.08
C GLY A 147 -38.69 -25.81 -24.73
N GLY A 148 -39.32 -26.25 -23.66
CA GLY A 148 -38.72 -26.34 -22.32
C GLY A 148 -38.18 -27.73 -22.03
N LEU A 149 -36.96 -27.86 -21.52
CA LEU A 149 -36.36 -29.13 -21.11
C LEU A 149 -36.11 -29.14 -19.59
N LEU A 150 -36.66 -30.14 -18.90
CA LEU A 150 -36.28 -30.47 -17.53
C LEU A 150 -35.57 -31.83 -17.54
N ILE A 151 -34.30 -31.86 -17.16
CA ILE A 151 -33.49 -33.07 -17.23
C ILE A 151 -32.79 -33.36 -15.91
N GLY A 152 -32.81 -34.62 -15.49
CA GLY A 152 -32.19 -35.06 -14.26
C GLY A 152 -31.30 -36.27 -14.46
N GLY A 153 -30.18 -36.30 -13.76
CA GLY A 153 -29.36 -37.51 -13.65
C GLY A 153 -27.98 -37.25 -13.06
N HIS A 154 -27.27 -38.32 -12.77
CA HIS A 154 -25.95 -38.27 -12.13
C HIS A 154 -24.89 -38.96 -13.02
N ALA A 155 -23.77 -38.28 -13.26
CA ALA A 155 -22.69 -38.75 -14.14
C ALA A 155 -21.54 -39.44 -13.39
N TRP A 156 -21.39 -39.26 -12.08
CA TRP A 156 -20.34 -39.93 -11.29
C TRP A 156 -20.44 -41.47 -11.38
N TRP A 157 -21.65 -42.04 -11.35
CA TRP A 157 -21.84 -43.48 -11.48
C TRP A 157 -21.49 -43.97 -12.89
N TRP A 158 -21.91 -43.22 -13.92
CA TRP A 158 -21.54 -43.50 -15.31
C TRP A 158 -20.03 -43.47 -15.52
N ALA A 159 -19.34 -42.49 -14.92
CA ALA A 159 -17.88 -42.35 -14.95
C ALA A 159 -17.19 -43.57 -14.32
N CYS A 160 -17.70 -44.01 -13.17
CA CYS A 160 -17.22 -45.20 -12.47
C CYS A 160 -17.38 -46.48 -13.32
N CYS A 161 -18.52 -46.62 -14.01
CA CYS A 161 -18.77 -47.77 -14.89
C CYS A 161 -18.01 -47.71 -16.24
N ASN A 162 -17.48 -46.56 -16.63
CA ASN A 162 -16.79 -46.35 -17.92
C ASN A 162 -15.38 -45.76 -17.72
N PRO A 163 -14.48 -46.45 -16.99
CA PRO A 163 -13.15 -45.94 -16.71
C PRO A 163 -12.37 -45.74 -18.02
N GLY A 164 -11.89 -44.52 -18.26
CA GLY A 164 -11.16 -44.14 -19.48
C GLY A 164 -11.96 -43.32 -20.50
N CYS A 165 -13.27 -43.16 -20.31
CA CYS A 165 -14.08 -42.25 -21.12
C CYS A 165 -14.15 -40.86 -20.47
N ASN A 166 -14.07 -39.79 -21.28
CA ASN A 166 -14.24 -38.42 -20.77
C ASN A 166 -15.74 -38.15 -20.52
N VAL A 167 -16.10 -37.97 -19.25
CA VAL A 167 -17.48 -37.78 -18.80
C VAL A 167 -18.15 -36.57 -19.45
N MET A 168 -17.39 -35.49 -19.69
CA MET A 168 -17.91 -34.26 -20.30
C MET A 168 -18.30 -34.43 -21.76
N THR A 169 -17.68 -35.36 -22.49
CA THR A 169 -17.93 -35.57 -23.93
C THR A 169 -18.67 -36.86 -24.25
N SER A 170 -18.59 -37.85 -23.36
CA SER A 170 -19.03 -39.21 -23.63
C SER A 170 -20.23 -39.64 -22.78
N CYS A 171 -20.54 -38.95 -21.68
CA CYS A 171 -21.75 -39.23 -20.91
C CYS A 171 -22.99 -38.83 -21.74
N PRO A 172 -24.01 -39.71 -21.87
CA PRO A 172 -25.20 -39.44 -22.68
C PRO A 172 -25.88 -38.10 -22.35
N GLY A 173 -26.05 -37.79 -21.07
CA GLY A 173 -26.61 -36.52 -20.60
C GLY A 173 -25.81 -35.29 -21.04
N ASN A 174 -24.49 -35.40 -21.07
CA ASN A 174 -23.61 -34.30 -21.47
C ASN A 174 -23.57 -34.10 -22.99
N ARG A 175 -23.95 -35.10 -23.79
CA ARG A 175 -24.16 -34.90 -25.23
C ARG A 175 -25.39 -34.05 -25.53
N ILE A 176 -26.42 -34.15 -24.69
CA ILE A 176 -27.59 -33.27 -24.74
C ILE A 176 -27.22 -31.88 -24.21
N LEU A 177 -26.66 -31.82 -23.00
CA LEU A 177 -26.47 -30.59 -22.22
C LEU A 177 -25.25 -29.75 -22.61
N GLY A 178 -24.20 -30.36 -23.17
CA GLY A 178 -22.93 -29.68 -23.42
C GLY A 178 -23.06 -28.49 -24.38
N ARG A 179 -23.97 -28.57 -25.36
CA ARG A 179 -24.27 -27.42 -26.25
C ARG A 179 -25.08 -26.32 -25.58
N MET A 180 -25.76 -26.64 -24.48
CA MET A 180 -26.58 -25.73 -23.68
C MET A 180 -25.77 -25.05 -22.56
N GLY A 181 -24.48 -25.38 -22.42
CA GLY A 181 -23.59 -24.74 -21.46
C GLY A 181 -23.57 -25.36 -20.07
N ILE A 182 -24.08 -26.59 -19.93
CA ILE A 182 -24.17 -27.32 -18.67
C ILE A 182 -23.60 -28.72 -18.88
N CYS A 183 -22.83 -29.23 -17.92
CA CYS A 183 -22.37 -30.61 -17.91
C CYS A 183 -22.42 -31.21 -16.51
N LEU A 184 -22.83 -32.47 -16.39
CA LEU A 184 -22.72 -33.29 -15.19
C LEU A 184 -21.29 -33.79 -15.03
N SER A 185 -20.69 -33.56 -13.87
CA SER A 185 -19.34 -33.95 -13.50
C SER A 185 -19.28 -35.38 -12.97
N ASP A 186 -18.07 -35.93 -12.91
CA ASP A 186 -17.77 -37.21 -12.24
C ASP A 186 -17.64 -37.06 -10.71
N LYS A 187 -17.65 -35.83 -10.21
CA LYS A 187 -17.64 -35.52 -8.77
C LYS A 187 -19.02 -35.59 -8.16
N THR A 188 -19.07 -35.92 -6.88
CA THR A 188 -20.30 -35.93 -6.09
C THR A 188 -20.49 -34.61 -5.33
N VAL A 189 -21.74 -34.22 -5.08
CA VAL A 189 -22.08 -33.10 -4.18
C VAL A 189 -22.51 -33.64 -2.82
N GLU A 190 -22.11 -32.95 -1.74
CA GLU A 190 -22.58 -33.29 -0.39
C GLU A 190 -24.10 -33.14 -0.30
N GLN A 191 -24.75 -34.06 0.41
CA GLN A 191 -26.19 -34.01 0.63
C GLN A 191 -26.50 -33.14 1.85
N GLY A 192 -27.52 -32.29 1.75
CA GLY A 192 -27.82 -31.34 2.80
C GLY A 192 -29.08 -30.54 2.55
N LEU A 193 -29.37 -29.66 3.50
CA LEU A 193 -30.40 -28.64 3.40
C LEU A 193 -29.69 -27.32 3.08
N TYR A 194 -29.91 -26.78 1.87
CA TYR A 194 -29.20 -25.60 1.39
C TYR A 194 -30.15 -24.42 1.23
N LYS A 195 -29.77 -23.25 1.76
CA LYS A 195 -30.59 -22.04 1.62
C LYS A 195 -30.67 -21.59 0.17
N ALA A 196 -31.84 -21.11 -0.25
CA ALA A 196 -31.98 -20.45 -1.53
C ALA A 196 -31.14 -19.15 -1.56
N PRO A 197 -30.46 -18.82 -2.67
CA PRO A 197 -29.62 -17.62 -2.79
C PRO A 197 -30.40 -16.31 -2.52
N GLN A 198 -29.80 -15.36 -1.78
CA GLN A 198 -30.40 -14.07 -1.42
C GLN A 198 -29.82 -12.88 -2.22
N VAL A 199 -30.67 -11.92 -2.63
CA VAL A 199 -30.40 -10.81 -3.57
C VAL A 199 -29.80 -9.54 -2.90
N SER A 200 -29.55 -9.53 -1.59
CA SER A 200 -29.26 -8.33 -0.77
C SER A 200 -27.90 -7.65 -1.00
N ARG A 201 -26.86 -8.38 -1.40
CA ARG A 201 -25.48 -7.86 -1.54
C ARG A 201 -25.34 -6.75 -2.59
N TYR A 202 -25.99 -6.90 -3.74
CA TYR A 202 -25.91 -5.95 -4.85
C TYR A 202 -26.74 -4.68 -4.63
N ALA A 203 -27.79 -4.77 -3.79
CA ALA A 203 -28.62 -3.63 -3.44
C ALA A 203 -27.83 -2.64 -2.57
N LEU A 204 -27.12 -3.13 -1.55
CA LEU A 204 -26.27 -2.32 -0.68
C LEU A 204 -25.13 -1.62 -1.44
N GLU A 205 -24.44 -2.33 -2.33
CA GLU A 205 -23.37 -1.73 -3.16
C GLU A 205 -23.89 -0.58 -4.03
N PHE A 206 -25.08 -0.73 -4.62
CA PHE A 206 -25.69 0.30 -5.45
C PHE A 206 -26.17 1.50 -4.62
N LEU A 207 -26.83 1.24 -3.49
CA LEU A 207 -27.39 2.28 -2.63
C LEU A 207 -26.29 3.16 -1.99
N LEU A 208 -25.14 2.56 -1.67
CA LEU A 208 -24.02 3.23 -1.01
C LEU A 208 -22.98 3.81 -1.99
N GLN A 209 -23.24 3.79 -3.30
CA GLN A 209 -22.32 4.33 -4.29
C GLN A 209 -22.10 5.83 -4.07
N GLY A 210 -20.87 6.22 -3.72
CA GLY A 210 -20.52 7.61 -3.41
C GLY A 210 -20.97 8.09 -2.02
N VAL A 211 -21.41 7.19 -1.15
CA VAL A 211 -21.84 7.49 0.23
C VAL A 211 -20.81 6.93 1.22
N SER A 212 -20.06 7.79 1.89
CA SER A 212 -19.05 7.40 2.89
C SER A 212 -19.57 7.42 4.33
N GLU A 213 -20.51 8.31 4.60
CA GLU A 213 -21.08 8.56 5.93
C GLU A 213 -22.54 9.01 5.81
N PHE A 214 -23.28 8.74 6.87
CA PHE A 214 -24.63 9.20 7.12
C PHE A 214 -24.55 10.20 8.26
N ASP A 215 -24.56 11.48 7.92
CA ASP A 215 -24.72 12.54 8.91
C ASP A 215 -26.20 12.71 9.21
N ILE A 216 -26.59 12.32 10.43
CA ILE A 216 -27.95 12.51 10.96
C ILE A 216 -27.95 13.44 12.18
N GLU A 217 -26.93 14.30 12.33
CA GLU A 217 -26.93 15.41 13.28
C GLU A 217 -27.92 16.50 12.83
N CYS A 218 -29.19 16.30 13.17
CA CYS A 218 -30.24 17.29 12.93
C CYS A 218 -31.14 17.39 14.15
N ASP A 219 -31.97 18.43 14.26
CA ASP A 219 -32.88 18.64 15.41
C ASP A 219 -33.99 17.55 15.54
N ALA A 220 -33.92 16.47 14.78
CA ALA A 220 -34.92 15.42 14.67
C ALA A 220 -34.52 14.14 15.42
N VAL A 221 -35.42 13.61 16.25
CA VAL A 221 -35.19 12.36 17.00
C VAL A 221 -35.76 11.19 16.19
N ALA A 222 -34.90 10.32 15.67
CA ALA A 222 -35.30 9.16 14.87
C ALA A 222 -35.73 7.96 15.71
N SER A 223 -36.62 7.13 15.15
CA SER A 223 -36.96 5.80 15.69
C SER A 223 -35.97 4.72 15.25
N GLN A 224 -35.81 3.65 16.03
CA GLN A 224 -35.10 2.46 15.55
C GLN A 224 -35.98 1.72 14.54
N ILE A 225 -35.38 1.28 13.43
CA ILE A 225 -36.01 0.39 12.47
C ILE A 225 -35.69 -1.07 12.85
N LEU A 226 -36.72 -1.90 12.89
CA LEU A 226 -36.65 -3.34 13.05
C LEU A 226 -36.85 -4.01 11.68
N VAL A 227 -35.87 -4.82 11.29
CA VAL A 227 -35.91 -5.62 10.07
C VAL A 227 -36.31 -7.05 10.46
N GLN A 228 -37.46 -7.51 10.00
CA GLN A 228 -38.11 -8.75 10.47
C GLN A 228 -38.28 -9.80 9.36
N SER A 229 -38.14 -9.42 8.09
CA SER A 229 -38.24 -10.33 6.94
C SER A 229 -36.88 -10.65 6.33
N PRO A 230 -36.66 -11.88 5.83
CA PRO A 230 -35.48 -12.23 5.02
C PRO A 230 -35.35 -11.39 3.74
N SER A 231 -36.45 -10.79 3.27
CA SER A 231 -36.47 -9.91 2.08
C SER A 231 -36.14 -8.44 2.40
N ALA A 232 -35.84 -8.12 3.67
CA ALA A 232 -35.49 -6.79 4.12
C ALA A 232 -34.08 -6.77 4.76
N PHE A 233 -33.43 -5.60 4.77
CA PHE A 233 -32.05 -5.41 5.20
C PHE A 233 -31.82 -4.01 5.78
N SER A 234 -30.88 -3.89 6.72
CA SER A 234 -30.42 -2.59 7.22
C SER A 234 -29.44 -1.93 6.24
N ILE A 235 -29.50 -0.61 6.15
CA ILE A 235 -28.66 0.22 5.28
C ILE A 235 -27.74 1.12 6.12
N GLY A 236 -28.30 1.79 7.13
CA GLY A 236 -27.58 2.63 8.07
C GLY A 236 -27.93 2.23 9.50
N SER A 237 -26.91 2.00 10.33
CA SER A 237 -27.06 1.59 11.72
C SER A 237 -26.08 2.33 12.64
N THR A 238 -26.47 2.53 13.89
CA THR A 238 -25.61 3.00 14.97
C THR A 238 -24.61 1.92 15.43
N PRO A 239 -23.55 2.30 16.18
CA PRO A 239 -22.59 1.34 16.73
C PRO A 239 -23.20 0.25 17.64
N ASP A 240 -24.32 0.53 18.29
CA ASP A 240 -25.07 -0.44 19.11
C ASP A 240 -26.05 -1.31 18.29
N GLY A 241 -26.03 -1.18 16.94
CA GLY A 241 -26.77 -2.03 16.02
C GLY A 241 -28.21 -1.58 15.73
N LYS A 242 -28.62 -0.39 16.14
CA LYS A 242 -29.97 0.14 15.82
C LYS A 242 -29.98 0.72 14.41
N ALA A 243 -30.82 0.16 13.54
CA ALA A 243 -30.97 0.67 12.17
C ALA A 243 -31.76 1.99 12.14
N PHE A 244 -31.34 2.93 11.32
CA PHE A 244 -32.03 4.20 11.02
C PHE A 244 -32.35 4.35 9.52
N LEU A 245 -31.77 3.51 8.66
CA LEU A 245 -32.19 3.30 7.27
C LEU A 245 -32.33 1.80 7.01
N ALA A 246 -33.39 1.39 6.32
CA ALA A 246 -33.60 0.01 5.90
C ALA A 246 -34.18 -0.06 4.49
N GLY A 247 -33.93 -1.17 3.79
CA GLY A 247 -34.48 -1.46 2.48
C GLY A 247 -35.07 -2.85 2.42
N GLY A 248 -35.92 -3.12 1.44
CA GLY A 248 -36.49 -4.46 1.27
C GLY A 248 -37.21 -4.65 -0.05
N TYR A 249 -37.49 -5.92 -0.33
CA TYR A 249 -38.31 -6.36 -1.45
C TYR A 249 -39.67 -6.80 -0.94
N TYR A 250 -40.72 -6.40 -1.66
CA TYR A 250 -42.09 -6.82 -1.37
C TYR A 250 -42.78 -7.16 -2.70
N GLU A 251 -43.07 -8.44 -2.89
CA GLU A 251 -43.53 -9.01 -4.17
C GLU A 251 -42.65 -8.55 -5.36
N GLN A 252 -43.19 -7.73 -6.27
CA GLN A 252 -42.44 -7.21 -7.43
C GLN A 252 -41.77 -5.85 -7.18
N GLY A 253 -42.10 -5.18 -6.07
CA GLY A 253 -41.64 -3.84 -5.74
C GLY A 253 -40.49 -3.80 -4.75
N ARG A 254 -40.14 -2.57 -4.39
CA ARG A 254 -39.01 -2.25 -3.50
C ARG A 254 -39.42 -1.17 -2.53
N VAL A 255 -38.89 -1.23 -1.31
CA VAL A 255 -39.15 -0.25 -0.27
C VAL A 255 -37.84 0.22 0.37
N ILE A 256 -37.76 1.52 0.68
CA ILE A 256 -36.74 2.11 1.55
C ILE A 256 -37.45 2.89 2.65
N VAL A 257 -36.99 2.69 3.88
CA VAL A 257 -37.51 3.32 5.09
C VAL A 257 -36.43 4.16 5.74
N ALA A 258 -36.73 5.44 5.99
CA ALA A 258 -35.95 6.34 6.82
C ALA A 258 -36.66 6.56 8.15
N SER A 259 -35.92 6.49 9.25
CA SER A 259 -36.47 6.60 10.61
C SER A 259 -36.87 8.01 11.05
N HIS A 260 -36.74 8.98 10.15
CA HIS A 260 -37.29 10.32 10.24
C HIS A 260 -37.48 10.88 8.83
N GLU A 261 -38.53 11.67 8.62
CA GLU A 261 -38.85 12.33 7.35
C GLU A 261 -37.85 13.42 6.97
N SER A 262 -37.20 14.04 7.96
CA SER A 262 -36.14 15.04 7.76
C SER A 262 -34.87 14.44 7.14
N TYR A 263 -34.72 13.12 7.12
CA TYR A 263 -33.61 12.47 6.46
C TYR A 263 -33.77 12.46 4.94
N LEU A 264 -35.02 12.55 4.44
CA LEU A 264 -35.34 12.48 3.02
C LEU A 264 -34.80 13.69 2.24
N ASP A 265 -34.68 14.85 2.88
CA ASP A 265 -34.21 16.09 2.26
C ASP A 265 -32.91 16.63 2.87
N HIS A 266 -32.28 15.87 3.77
CA HIS A 266 -31.01 16.25 4.38
C HIS A 266 -29.88 16.31 3.34
N GLU A 267 -29.10 17.40 3.35
CA GLU A 267 -28.07 17.65 2.33
C GLU A 267 -27.00 16.54 2.30
N SER A 268 -26.56 16.06 3.47
CA SER A 268 -25.59 14.97 3.59
C SER A 268 -26.10 13.62 3.04
N LEU A 269 -27.42 13.43 2.99
CA LEU A 269 -28.06 12.20 2.51
C LEU A 269 -28.49 12.29 1.04
N SER A 270 -28.24 13.42 0.37
CA SER A 270 -28.68 13.68 -1.00
C SER A 270 -28.21 12.61 -2.00
N THR A 271 -26.93 12.24 -1.99
CA THR A 271 -26.37 11.17 -2.83
C THR A 271 -27.07 9.85 -2.59
N PHE A 272 -27.30 9.51 -1.31
CA PHE A 272 -28.02 8.29 -0.95
C PHE A 272 -29.47 8.33 -1.45
N MET A 273 -30.17 9.45 -1.31
CA MET A 273 -31.56 9.58 -1.75
C MET A 273 -31.71 9.46 -3.27
N VAL A 274 -30.76 9.98 -4.04
CA VAL A 274 -30.71 9.80 -5.50
C VAL A 274 -30.50 8.34 -5.86
N ASN A 275 -29.54 7.66 -5.21
CA ASN A 275 -29.31 6.23 -5.41
C ASN A 275 -30.55 5.39 -5.02
N ALA A 276 -31.18 5.72 -3.90
CA ALA A 276 -32.39 5.10 -3.40
C ALA A 276 -33.52 5.20 -4.43
N VAL A 277 -33.76 6.39 -4.98
CA VAL A 277 -34.81 6.56 -6.00
C VAL A 277 -34.48 5.82 -7.29
N HIS A 278 -33.25 5.85 -7.78
CA HIS A 278 -32.85 5.03 -8.93
C HIS A 278 -33.02 3.53 -8.68
N TRP A 279 -32.76 3.08 -7.45
CA TRP A 279 -32.92 1.70 -7.04
C TRP A 279 -34.40 1.30 -6.98
N LEU A 280 -35.25 2.15 -6.40
CA LEU A 280 -36.70 1.96 -6.29
C LEU A 280 -37.39 2.00 -7.66
N ASP A 281 -37.00 2.96 -8.50
CA ASP A 281 -37.51 3.14 -9.85
C ASP A 281 -37.06 2.01 -10.80
N GLN A 282 -36.05 1.25 -10.40
CA GLN A 282 -35.41 0.22 -11.23
C GLN A 282 -34.85 0.78 -12.55
N ARG A 283 -34.49 2.07 -12.56
CA ARG A 283 -34.05 2.84 -13.73
C ARG A 283 -35.05 2.87 -14.90
N ARG A 284 -36.36 2.81 -14.59
CA ARG A 284 -37.43 3.02 -15.57
C ARG A 284 -37.52 4.49 -16.02
N ASN A 285 -36.89 5.41 -15.29
CA ASN A 285 -37.01 6.86 -15.44
C ASN A 285 -38.48 7.31 -15.40
N GLY A 286 -39.29 6.68 -14.53
CA GLY A 286 -40.69 7.05 -14.36
C GLY A 286 -40.88 8.29 -13.50
N VAL A 287 -42.14 8.71 -13.35
CA VAL A 287 -42.50 9.88 -12.55
C VAL A 287 -42.48 9.53 -11.08
N ILE A 288 -41.76 10.32 -10.28
CA ILE A 288 -41.68 10.19 -8.82
C ILE A 288 -42.73 11.10 -8.20
N GLY A 289 -43.71 10.51 -7.54
CA GLY A 289 -44.73 11.24 -6.78
C GLY A 289 -44.26 11.50 -5.36
N VAL A 290 -44.35 12.75 -4.92
CA VAL A 290 -43.93 13.18 -3.58
C VAL A 290 -45.09 13.82 -2.86
N LEU A 291 -45.38 13.39 -1.63
CA LEU A 291 -46.43 14.01 -0.82
C LEU A 291 -46.18 15.52 -0.63
N PRO A 292 -47.24 16.35 -0.58
CA PRO A 292 -47.11 17.81 -0.43
C PRO A 292 -46.25 18.27 0.75
N GLU A 293 -46.26 17.50 1.84
CA GLU A 293 -45.48 17.76 3.06
C GLU A 293 -43.96 17.59 2.85
N LEU A 294 -43.54 16.86 1.81
CA LEU A 294 -42.15 16.52 1.50
C LEU A 294 -41.63 17.30 0.27
N LYS A 295 -42.08 18.54 0.06
CA LYS A 295 -41.71 19.36 -1.11
C LYS A 295 -40.19 19.58 -1.30
N SER A 296 -39.42 19.49 -0.23
CA SER A 296 -37.97 19.70 -0.20
C SER A 296 -37.20 18.59 -0.93
N ILE A 297 -37.51 17.31 -0.67
CA ILE A 297 -36.90 16.19 -1.41
C ILE A 297 -37.26 16.25 -2.90
N CYS A 298 -38.45 16.71 -3.27
CA CYS A 298 -38.82 16.90 -4.68
C CYS A 298 -37.86 17.87 -5.41
N SER A 299 -37.41 18.93 -4.73
CA SER A 299 -36.44 19.89 -5.25
C SER A 299 -35.04 19.27 -5.38
N LEU A 300 -34.63 18.44 -4.41
CA LEU A 300 -33.35 17.73 -4.41
C LEU A 300 -33.25 16.73 -5.57
N LEU A 301 -34.29 15.90 -5.73
CA LEU A 301 -34.33 14.89 -6.80
C LEU A 301 -34.39 15.53 -8.19
N SER A 302 -35.18 16.60 -8.35
CA SER A 302 -35.26 17.34 -9.63
C SER A 302 -33.93 17.94 -10.07
N LYS A 303 -33.13 18.46 -9.12
CA LYS A 303 -31.76 18.96 -9.40
C LYS A 303 -30.84 17.87 -9.93
N SER A 304 -31.11 16.61 -9.57
CA SER A 304 -30.33 15.44 -9.98
C SER A 304 -30.82 14.83 -11.31
N GLY A 305 -31.76 15.49 -12.00
CA GLY A 305 -32.26 15.08 -13.31
C GLY A 305 -33.42 14.08 -13.28
N LEU A 306 -34.02 13.82 -12.11
CA LEU A 306 -35.17 12.94 -11.94
C LEU A 306 -36.49 13.68 -12.17
N GLN A 307 -37.49 13.00 -12.74
CA GLN A 307 -38.81 13.59 -12.99
C GLN A 307 -39.69 13.48 -11.75
N CYS A 308 -39.85 14.58 -11.00
CA CYS A 308 -40.63 14.60 -9.76
C CYS A 308 -41.90 15.45 -9.89
N ARG A 309 -42.99 14.99 -9.24
CA ARG A 309 -44.28 15.67 -9.16
C ARG A 309 -44.78 15.66 -7.72
N ILE A 310 -45.29 16.80 -7.24
CA ILE A 310 -45.98 16.84 -5.95
C ILE A 310 -47.40 16.31 -6.16
N THR A 311 -47.74 15.18 -5.52
CA THR A 311 -49.03 14.49 -5.70
C THR A 311 -49.26 13.46 -4.59
N GLU A 312 -50.53 13.09 -4.37
CA GLU A 312 -50.88 11.84 -3.68
C GLU A 312 -50.61 10.62 -4.60
N LEU A 313 -50.75 9.41 -4.06
CA LEU A 313 -50.53 8.17 -4.82
C LEU A 313 -51.44 8.13 -6.04
N GLN A 314 -50.85 7.94 -7.23
CA GLN A 314 -51.54 7.82 -8.51
C GLN A 314 -50.96 6.63 -9.28
N GLU A 315 -51.76 6.05 -10.18
CA GLU A 315 -51.38 4.83 -10.93
C GLU A 315 -50.22 5.03 -11.91
N ASP A 316 -49.91 6.28 -12.30
CA ASP A 316 -48.85 6.61 -13.27
C ASP A 316 -47.44 6.76 -12.64
N LEU A 317 -47.33 6.64 -11.32
CA LEU A 317 -46.08 6.82 -10.60
C LEU A 317 -45.20 5.58 -10.67
N SER A 318 -43.88 5.76 -10.77
CA SER A 318 -42.92 4.64 -10.62
C SER A 318 -42.37 4.53 -9.21
N VAL A 319 -42.26 5.65 -8.51
CA VAL A 319 -41.85 5.75 -7.11
C VAL A 319 -42.79 6.69 -6.38
N PHE A 320 -43.22 6.30 -5.18
CA PHE A 320 -44.01 7.14 -4.28
C PHE A 320 -43.22 7.45 -3.01
N VAL A 321 -43.15 8.73 -2.66
CA VAL A 321 -42.45 9.25 -1.49
C VAL A 321 -43.46 9.79 -0.48
N CYS A 322 -43.54 9.18 0.70
CA CYS A 322 -44.56 9.51 1.71
C CYS A 322 -44.03 9.53 3.15
N THR A 323 -44.88 9.94 4.09
CA THR A 323 -44.59 9.92 5.53
C THR A 323 -45.19 8.68 6.20
N SER A 324 -44.70 8.35 7.39
CA SER A 324 -45.20 7.22 8.19
C SER A 324 -46.36 7.57 9.13
N TYR A 325 -46.99 8.74 8.98
CA TYR A 325 -47.96 9.29 9.94
C TYR A 325 -49.43 9.07 9.57
N SER A 326 -49.69 8.63 8.34
CA SER A 326 -51.03 8.35 7.84
C SER A 326 -51.06 6.98 7.18
N ASP A 327 -52.09 6.19 7.49
CA ASP A 327 -52.40 4.90 6.86
C ASP A 327 -53.67 4.98 6.01
N ALA A 328 -54.13 6.20 5.68
CA ALA A 328 -55.36 6.43 4.91
C ALA A 328 -55.36 5.70 3.55
N GLN A 329 -54.17 5.50 2.95
CA GLN A 329 -53.97 4.78 1.68
C GLN A 329 -53.16 3.49 1.88
N CYS A 330 -53.23 2.85 3.04
CA CYS A 330 -52.39 1.69 3.38
C CYS A 330 -52.50 0.55 2.36
N GLU A 331 -53.72 0.13 2.01
CA GLU A 331 -53.95 -0.94 1.04
C GLU A 331 -53.45 -0.52 -0.35
N GLU A 332 -53.73 0.71 -0.79
CA GLU A 332 -53.30 1.22 -2.10
C GLU A 332 -51.77 1.29 -2.21
N ILE A 333 -51.07 1.72 -1.15
CA ILE A 333 -49.60 1.76 -1.11
C ILE A 333 -49.02 0.35 -1.15
N GLN A 334 -49.61 -0.59 -0.40
CA GLN A 334 -49.17 -1.98 -0.39
C GLN A 334 -49.36 -2.63 -1.76
N ASP A 335 -50.51 -2.42 -2.40
CA ASP A 335 -50.82 -2.92 -3.73
C ASP A 335 -49.92 -2.29 -4.80
N PHE A 336 -49.63 -0.99 -4.68
CA PHE A 336 -48.69 -0.28 -5.56
C PHE A 336 -47.29 -0.90 -5.51
N VAL A 337 -46.75 -1.14 -4.31
CA VAL A 337 -45.45 -1.80 -4.17
C VAL A 337 -45.54 -3.24 -4.66
N ALA A 338 -46.62 -3.97 -4.31
CA ALA A 338 -46.77 -5.35 -4.75
C ALA A 338 -46.78 -5.49 -6.28
N ALA A 339 -47.36 -4.52 -6.98
CA ALA A 339 -47.42 -4.42 -8.45
C ALA A 339 -46.12 -3.95 -9.11
N GLY A 340 -45.05 -3.70 -8.34
CA GLY A 340 -43.73 -3.30 -8.88
C GLY A 340 -43.41 -1.82 -8.71
N GLY A 341 -44.19 -1.08 -7.94
CA GLY A 341 -43.89 0.30 -7.52
C GLY A 341 -42.73 0.36 -6.53
N GLY A 342 -42.06 1.52 -6.48
CA GLY A 342 -41.03 1.81 -5.49
C GLY A 342 -41.58 2.69 -4.36
N LEU A 343 -41.38 2.32 -3.10
CA LEU A 343 -41.80 3.12 -1.94
C LEU A 343 -40.59 3.70 -1.21
N LEU A 344 -40.58 5.01 -1.01
CA LEU A 344 -39.67 5.71 -0.10
C LEU A 344 -40.49 6.34 1.01
N ILE A 345 -40.31 5.89 2.25
CA ILE A 345 -41.12 6.34 3.38
C ILE A 345 -40.25 6.83 4.52
N GLY A 346 -40.58 8.02 5.04
CA GLY A 346 -39.88 8.64 6.16
C GLY A 346 -40.80 8.87 7.35
N GLY A 347 -40.30 8.61 8.55
CA GLY A 347 -40.96 9.05 9.78
C GLY A 347 -40.57 8.20 10.99
N HIS A 348 -41.06 8.62 12.14
CA HIS A 348 -40.72 8.05 13.45
C HIS A 348 -41.96 7.54 14.20
N ALA A 349 -41.79 6.54 15.06
CA ALA A 349 -42.86 5.92 15.83
C ALA A 349 -42.79 6.19 17.35
N TRP A 350 -41.67 6.68 17.88
CA TRP A 350 -41.49 6.93 19.32
C TRP A 350 -42.46 8.01 19.85
N TRP A 351 -42.65 9.11 19.11
CA TRP A 351 -43.59 10.17 19.51
C TRP A 351 -45.04 9.69 19.45
N TRP A 352 -45.39 8.92 18.41
CA TRP A 352 -46.70 8.30 18.32
C TRP A 352 -46.98 7.37 19.51
N ALA A 353 -45.99 6.55 19.91
CA ALA A 353 -46.06 5.69 21.09
C ALA A 353 -46.26 6.49 22.39
N HIS A 354 -45.58 7.62 22.51
CA HIS A 354 -45.71 8.53 23.65
C HIS A 354 -47.12 9.15 23.73
N CYS A 355 -47.69 9.55 22.59
CA CYS A 355 -49.04 10.12 22.52
C CYS A 355 -50.17 9.08 22.67
N ASN A 356 -49.90 7.79 22.45
CA ASN A 356 -50.89 6.71 22.48
C ASN A 356 -50.51 5.61 23.50
N PRO A 357 -50.47 5.91 24.80
CA PRO A 357 -50.11 4.93 25.82
C PRO A 357 -51.14 3.79 25.87
N GLY A 358 -50.67 2.54 25.69
CA GLY A 358 -51.50 1.33 25.71
C GLY A 358 -51.78 0.71 24.34
N CYS A 359 -51.44 1.39 23.24
CA CYS A 359 -51.48 0.82 21.89
C CYS A 359 -50.16 0.11 21.55
N ASN A 360 -50.22 -0.91 20.69
CA ASN A 360 -49.04 -1.64 20.24
C ASN A 360 -48.45 -0.95 19.00
N VAL A 361 -47.29 -0.30 19.17
CA VAL A 361 -46.59 0.42 18.11
C VAL A 361 -46.37 -0.42 16.85
N MET A 362 -46.13 -1.73 16.98
CA MET A 362 -45.87 -2.61 15.85
C MET A 362 -47.10 -2.89 14.98
N THR A 363 -48.31 -2.79 15.54
CA THR A 363 -49.57 -3.11 14.82
C THR A 363 -50.47 -1.90 14.61
N ASP A 364 -50.35 -0.89 15.47
CA ASP A 364 -51.30 0.21 15.56
C ASP A 364 -50.73 1.53 15.02
N CYS A 365 -49.40 1.66 14.92
CA CYS A 365 -48.76 2.83 14.32
C CYS A 365 -49.05 2.86 12.81
N PRO A 366 -49.55 3.99 12.24
CA PRO A 366 -49.92 4.09 10.83
C PRO A 366 -48.83 3.61 9.86
N GLY A 367 -47.58 4.06 10.06
CA GLY A 367 -46.44 3.63 9.25
C GLY A 367 -46.16 2.14 9.31
N ASN A 368 -46.37 1.49 10.47
CA ASN A 368 -46.16 0.05 10.62
C ASN A 368 -47.29 -0.79 10.03
N ARG A 369 -48.49 -0.22 9.88
CA ARG A 369 -49.56 -0.89 9.11
C ARG A 369 -49.20 -1.00 7.63
N ILE A 370 -48.51 0.01 7.09
CA ILE A 370 -47.97 -0.02 5.73
C ILE A 370 -46.78 -0.98 5.65
N LEU A 371 -45.78 -0.78 6.50
CA LEU A 371 -44.48 -1.45 6.42
C LEU A 371 -44.47 -2.90 6.94
N GLY A 372 -45.39 -3.26 7.83
CA GLY A 372 -45.42 -4.56 8.49
C GLY A 372 -45.52 -5.73 7.51
N ARG A 373 -46.28 -5.59 6.41
CA ARG A 373 -46.34 -6.61 5.35
C ARG A 373 -45.05 -6.73 4.54
N MET A 374 -44.24 -5.67 4.53
CA MET A 374 -42.93 -5.61 3.87
C MET A 374 -41.80 -6.08 4.81
N GLY A 375 -42.14 -6.45 6.04
CA GLY A 375 -41.19 -6.98 7.03
C GLY A 375 -40.24 -5.95 7.61
N ILE A 376 -40.63 -4.68 7.61
CA ILE A 376 -39.91 -3.56 8.24
C ILE A 376 -40.86 -2.89 9.23
N CYS A 377 -40.38 -2.51 10.41
CA CYS A 377 -41.20 -1.81 11.40
C CYS A 377 -40.39 -0.71 12.11
N LEU A 378 -41.00 0.43 12.38
CA LEU A 378 -40.49 1.50 13.24
C LEU A 378 -40.82 1.20 14.71
N SER A 379 -39.83 1.23 15.60
CA SER A 379 -40.03 0.95 17.02
C SER A 379 -40.25 2.22 17.86
N ASP A 380 -40.66 2.01 19.12
CA ASP A 380 -40.78 3.04 20.15
C ASP A 380 -39.42 3.52 20.69
N LYS A 381 -38.32 2.87 20.29
CA LYS A 381 -36.96 3.22 20.71
C LYS A 381 -36.38 4.28 19.81
N THR A 382 -35.58 5.17 20.37
CA THR A 382 -34.87 6.19 19.63
C THR A 382 -33.49 5.73 19.21
N VAL A 383 -33.00 6.32 18.12
CA VAL A 383 -31.63 6.20 17.64
C VAL A 383 -30.86 7.44 18.10
N GLU A 384 -29.61 7.25 18.54
CA GLU A 384 -28.74 8.37 18.87
C GLU A 384 -28.44 9.19 17.60
N GLN A 385 -28.30 10.51 17.74
CA GLN A 385 -27.87 11.35 16.62
C GLN A 385 -26.35 11.30 16.50
N GLY A 386 -25.85 11.49 15.29
CA GLY A 386 -24.42 11.57 15.07
C GLY A 386 -24.06 11.33 13.61
N LEU A 387 -22.75 11.41 13.38
CA LEU A 387 -22.13 11.03 12.13
C LEU A 387 -21.82 9.53 12.14
N TYR A 388 -22.58 8.74 11.38
CA TYR A 388 -22.39 7.29 11.29
C TYR A 388 -21.74 6.89 9.98
N LYS A 389 -20.77 5.99 10.01
CA LYS A 389 -20.13 5.49 8.78
C LYS A 389 -21.12 4.65 7.97
N ALA A 390 -21.13 4.86 6.66
CA ALA A 390 -21.80 3.94 5.76
C ALA A 390 -21.10 2.57 5.80
N PRO A 391 -21.83 1.45 5.61
CA PRO A 391 -21.22 0.14 5.45
C PRO A 391 -20.15 0.16 4.35
N GLN A 392 -18.96 -0.35 4.62
CA GLN A 392 -17.82 -0.19 3.71
C GLN A 392 -17.98 -1.00 2.42
N VAL A 393 -18.23 -0.30 1.31
CA VAL A 393 -18.28 -0.87 -0.06
C VAL A 393 -16.95 -1.56 -0.42
N SER A 394 -15.83 -1.07 0.11
CA SER A 394 -14.49 -1.67 -0.06
C SER A 394 -14.40 -3.11 0.45
N ARG A 395 -15.18 -3.48 1.46
CA ARG A 395 -15.22 -4.87 1.97
C ARG A 395 -15.75 -5.83 0.91
N TYR A 396 -16.88 -5.49 0.30
CA TYR A 396 -17.49 -6.34 -0.73
C TYR A 396 -16.65 -6.40 -2.00
N ALA A 397 -15.99 -5.29 -2.35
CA ALA A 397 -15.02 -5.25 -3.43
C ALA A 397 -13.81 -6.15 -3.13
N LEU A 398 -13.23 -6.08 -1.92
CA LEU A 398 -12.10 -6.93 -1.53
C LEU A 398 -12.48 -8.41 -1.52
N GLU A 399 -13.64 -8.78 -0.98
CA GLU A 399 -14.12 -10.18 -1.04
C GLU A 399 -14.23 -10.69 -2.47
N PHE A 400 -14.75 -9.87 -3.39
CA PHE A 400 -14.84 -10.23 -4.80
C PHE A 400 -13.47 -10.36 -5.45
N LEU A 401 -12.60 -9.37 -5.24
CA LEU A 401 -11.27 -9.31 -5.85
C LEU A 401 -10.36 -10.45 -5.35
N LEU A 402 -10.48 -10.81 -4.06
CA LEU A 402 -9.66 -11.82 -3.41
C LEU A 402 -10.25 -13.23 -3.49
N GLN A 403 -11.37 -13.44 -4.20
CA GLN A 403 -11.96 -14.76 -4.35
C GLN A 403 -10.97 -15.74 -5.01
N GLY A 404 -10.58 -16.80 -4.28
CA GLY A 404 -9.59 -17.77 -4.73
C GLY A 404 -8.13 -17.27 -4.68
N VAL A 405 -7.86 -16.13 -4.03
CA VAL A 405 -6.53 -15.53 -3.88
C VAL A 405 -6.12 -15.63 -2.41
N SER A 406 -5.15 -16.49 -2.10
CA SER A 406 -4.60 -16.65 -0.74
C SER A 406 -3.30 -15.87 -0.52
N GLU A 407 -2.54 -15.64 -1.58
CA GLU A 407 -1.22 -15.04 -1.55
C GLU A 407 -0.98 -14.23 -2.84
N PHE A 408 -0.29 -13.10 -2.69
CA PHE A 408 0.29 -12.33 -3.77
C PHE A 408 1.78 -12.64 -3.86
N ASP A 409 2.16 -13.38 -4.91
CA ASP A 409 3.55 -13.65 -5.24
C ASP A 409 4.08 -12.56 -6.18
N ILE A 410 4.85 -11.62 -5.62
CA ILE A 410 5.54 -10.55 -6.36
C ILE A 410 7.06 -10.75 -6.37
N GLU A 411 7.55 -11.98 -6.19
CA GLU A 411 8.95 -12.34 -6.41
C GLU A 411 9.28 -12.34 -7.91
N CYS A 412 9.54 -11.16 -8.45
CA CYS A 412 10.05 -11.01 -9.81
C CYS A 412 11.21 -10.03 -9.83
N ASP A 413 12.00 -10.03 -10.90
CA ASP A 413 13.15 -9.11 -11.09
C ASP A 413 12.75 -7.63 -11.22
N ALA A 414 11.46 -7.31 -11.04
CA ALA A 414 10.93 -5.96 -11.12
C ALA A 414 10.90 -5.28 -9.74
N VAL A 415 11.35 -4.03 -9.69
CA VAL A 415 11.25 -3.18 -8.50
C VAL A 415 9.98 -2.36 -8.62
N ALA A 416 9.03 -2.58 -7.72
CA ALA A 416 7.74 -1.89 -7.75
C ALA A 416 7.73 -0.61 -6.90
N SER A 417 6.89 0.35 -7.29
CA SER A 417 6.62 1.54 -6.48
C SER A 417 5.65 1.26 -5.32
N GLN A 418 5.71 2.04 -4.24
CA GLN A 418 4.63 2.05 -3.26
C GLN A 418 3.44 2.86 -3.82
N ILE A 419 2.22 2.37 -3.61
CA ILE A 419 0.97 3.05 -3.92
C ILE A 419 0.47 3.81 -2.67
N LEU A 420 0.04 5.04 -2.86
CA LEU A 420 -0.59 5.89 -1.86
C LEU A 420 -2.08 6.03 -2.16
N VAL A 421 -2.91 5.60 -1.22
CA VAL A 421 -4.38 5.66 -1.29
C VAL A 421 -4.85 6.87 -0.50
N GLN A 422 -5.46 7.85 -1.18
CA GLN A 422 -5.73 9.19 -0.64
C GLN A 422 -7.22 9.52 -0.49
N SER A 423 -8.10 8.86 -1.26
CA SER A 423 -9.55 9.11 -1.26
C SER A 423 -10.33 8.08 -0.44
N PRO A 424 -11.44 8.47 0.22
CA PRO A 424 -12.38 7.53 0.85
C PRO A 424 -13.00 6.51 -0.12
N SER A 425 -13.00 6.81 -1.42
CA SER A 425 -13.48 5.92 -2.48
C SER A 425 -12.40 4.97 -3.02
N ALA A 426 -11.18 5.00 -2.46
CA ALA A 426 -10.07 4.14 -2.83
C ALA A 426 -9.59 3.30 -1.63
N PHE A 427 -9.00 2.14 -1.90
CA PHE A 427 -8.61 1.17 -0.87
C PHE A 427 -7.37 0.36 -1.29
N SER A 428 -6.59 -0.08 -0.32
CA SER A 428 -5.48 -1.02 -0.56
C SER A 428 -6.02 -2.44 -0.75
N ILE A 429 -5.43 -3.19 -1.69
CA ILE A 429 -5.76 -4.58 -1.99
C ILE A 429 -4.63 -5.51 -1.54
N GLY A 430 -3.39 -5.15 -1.83
CA GLY A 430 -2.20 -5.93 -1.49
C GLY A 430 -1.15 -5.03 -0.86
N SER A 431 -0.69 -5.39 0.34
CA SER A 431 0.30 -4.62 1.11
C SER A 431 1.38 -5.53 1.71
N THR A 432 2.58 -4.98 1.89
CA THR A 432 3.64 -5.62 2.68
C THR A 432 3.35 -5.56 4.19
N PRO A 433 4.07 -6.31 5.05
CA PRO A 433 3.90 -6.27 6.50
C PRO A 433 4.13 -4.89 7.14
N ASP A 434 4.99 -4.05 6.54
CA ASP A 434 5.17 -2.64 6.92
C ASP A 434 4.11 -1.71 6.31
N GLY A 435 3.09 -2.27 5.65
CA GLY A 435 1.89 -1.59 5.17
C GLY A 435 2.03 -0.88 3.82
N LYS A 436 3.11 -1.09 3.07
CA LYS A 436 3.28 -0.47 1.74
C LYS A 436 2.39 -1.18 0.74
N ALA A 437 1.42 -0.45 0.18
CA ALA A 437 0.51 -0.99 -0.83
C ALA A 437 1.23 -1.17 -2.17
N PHE A 438 1.01 -2.31 -2.82
CA PHE A 438 1.47 -2.63 -4.17
C PHE A 438 0.30 -2.94 -5.14
N LEU A 439 -0.90 -3.14 -4.62
CA LEU A 439 -2.16 -3.16 -5.36
C LEU A 439 -3.18 -2.26 -4.67
N ALA A 440 -3.89 -1.44 -5.42
CA ALA A 440 -4.97 -0.59 -4.92
C ALA A 440 -6.15 -0.53 -5.89
N GLY A 441 -7.34 -0.30 -5.38
CA GLY A 441 -8.56 -0.14 -6.16
C GLY A 441 -9.37 1.05 -5.72
N GLY A 442 -10.33 1.48 -6.54
CA GLY A 442 -11.23 2.58 -6.17
C GLY A 442 -12.37 2.81 -7.16
N TYR A 443 -13.22 3.75 -6.79
CA TYR A 443 -14.39 4.19 -7.58
C TYR A 443 -14.19 5.62 -8.07
N TYR A 444 -14.61 5.89 -9.31
CA TYR A 444 -14.59 7.23 -9.90
C TYR A 444 -15.79 7.42 -10.84
N GLY A 445 -16.66 8.38 -10.52
CA GLY A 445 -17.96 8.54 -11.18
C GLY A 445 -18.80 7.25 -11.10
N GLN A 446 -19.25 6.75 -12.26
CA GLN A 446 -19.97 5.48 -12.36
C GLN A 446 -19.04 4.27 -12.59
N GLY A 447 -17.74 4.50 -12.78
CA GLY A 447 -16.75 3.49 -13.12
C GLY A 447 -15.88 3.05 -11.95
N ARG A 448 -14.88 2.22 -12.28
CA ARG A 448 -14.01 1.53 -11.32
C ARG A 448 -12.57 1.55 -11.83
N VAL A 449 -11.60 1.57 -10.91
CA VAL A 449 -10.16 1.56 -11.23
C VAL A 449 -9.40 0.56 -10.37
N ILE A 450 -8.40 -0.11 -10.97
CA ILE A 450 -7.39 -0.92 -10.27
C ILE A 450 -5.99 -0.48 -10.73
N VAL A 451 -5.09 -0.33 -9.76
CA VAL A 451 -3.70 0.09 -9.96
C VAL A 451 -2.75 -0.99 -9.47
N ALA A 452 -1.83 -1.41 -10.34
CA ALA A 452 -0.69 -2.25 -10.00
C ALA A 452 0.60 -1.43 -9.99
N SER A 453 1.43 -1.61 -8.96
CA SER A 453 2.66 -0.84 -8.78
C SER A 453 3.81 -1.18 -9.74
N HIS A 454 3.58 -2.13 -10.63
CA HIS A 454 4.44 -2.47 -11.75
C HIS A 454 3.60 -3.13 -12.86
N GLU A 455 3.89 -2.85 -14.12
CA GLU A 455 3.18 -3.40 -15.29
C GLU A 455 3.41 -4.89 -15.49
N SER A 456 4.57 -5.41 -15.08
CA SER A 456 4.89 -6.85 -15.14
C SER A 456 3.88 -7.71 -14.36
N TYR A 457 3.25 -7.14 -13.33
CA TYR A 457 2.27 -7.86 -12.50
C TYR A 457 1.03 -8.25 -13.31
N LEU A 458 0.62 -7.41 -14.26
CA LEU A 458 -0.60 -7.58 -15.05
C LEU A 458 -0.61 -8.90 -15.85
N GLY A 459 0.57 -9.35 -16.31
CA GLY A 459 0.73 -10.57 -17.09
C GLY A 459 1.32 -11.77 -16.32
N HIS A 460 1.52 -11.64 -15.01
CA HIS A 460 2.22 -12.65 -14.21
C HIS A 460 1.29 -13.82 -13.86
N GLU A 461 1.74 -15.06 -14.07
CA GLU A 461 0.89 -16.25 -13.96
C GLU A 461 0.38 -16.49 -12.52
N SER A 462 1.20 -16.24 -11.51
CA SER A 462 0.80 -16.34 -10.09
C SER A 462 -0.32 -15.37 -9.70
N LEU A 463 -0.50 -14.28 -10.45
CA LEU A 463 -1.52 -13.26 -10.20
C LEU A 463 -2.75 -13.42 -11.11
N SER A 464 -2.81 -14.48 -11.92
CA SER A 464 -3.85 -14.68 -12.94
C SER A 464 -5.27 -14.68 -12.37
N THR A 465 -5.53 -15.41 -11.27
CA THR A 465 -6.83 -15.43 -10.58
C THR A 465 -7.27 -14.02 -10.19
N PHE A 466 -6.36 -13.26 -9.58
CA PHE A 466 -6.64 -11.88 -9.20
C PHE A 466 -6.93 -10.99 -10.42
N MET A 467 -6.16 -11.09 -11.50
CA MET A 467 -6.34 -10.27 -12.70
C MET A 467 -7.68 -10.54 -13.40
N VAL A 468 -8.14 -11.80 -13.40
CA VAL A 468 -9.47 -12.16 -13.92
C VAL A 468 -10.58 -11.57 -13.05
N ASN A 469 -10.47 -11.69 -11.72
CA ASN A 469 -11.41 -11.06 -10.78
C ASN A 469 -11.43 -9.53 -10.97
N ALA A 470 -10.25 -8.92 -11.09
CA ALA A 470 -10.08 -7.49 -11.33
C ALA A 470 -10.85 -7.03 -12.57
N VAL A 471 -10.70 -7.72 -13.71
CA VAL A 471 -11.41 -7.35 -14.95
C VAL A 471 -12.91 -7.57 -14.85
N HIS A 472 -13.39 -8.66 -14.24
CA HIS A 472 -14.84 -8.85 -14.02
C HIS A 472 -15.43 -7.76 -13.11
N TRP A 473 -14.68 -7.34 -12.10
CA TRP A 473 -15.09 -6.27 -11.21
C TRP A 473 -15.15 -4.93 -11.96
N LEU A 474 -14.14 -4.63 -12.78
CA LEU A 474 -14.07 -3.41 -13.59
C LEU A 474 -15.16 -3.35 -14.67
N ASP A 475 -15.43 -4.48 -15.35
CA ASP A 475 -16.44 -4.60 -16.41
C ASP A 475 -17.88 -4.54 -15.87
N GLN A 476 -18.05 -4.73 -14.56
CA GLN A 476 -19.36 -4.83 -13.91
C GLN A 476 -20.23 -5.96 -14.50
N ARG A 477 -19.59 -7.03 -15.00
CA ARG A 477 -20.22 -8.18 -15.68
C ARG A 477 -21.07 -7.80 -16.90
N ARG A 478 -20.75 -6.70 -17.58
CA ARG A 478 -21.35 -6.33 -18.87
C ARG A 478 -20.93 -7.28 -20.00
N ASN A 479 -19.87 -8.06 -19.80
CA ASN A 479 -19.21 -8.88 -20.81
C ASN A 479 -18.85 -8.05 -22.05
N GLY A 480 -18.43 -6.80 -21.84
CA GLY A 480 -18.04 -5.91 -22.93
C GLY A 480 -16.62 -6.17 -23.42
N VAL A 481 -16.22 -5.48 -24.48
CA VAL A 481 -14.88 -5.63 -25.07
C VAL A 481 -13.84 -4.98 -24.15
N ILE A 482 -12.75 -5.71 -23.87
CA ILE A 482 -11.60 -5.24 -23.11
C ILE A 482 -10.53 -4.75 -24.10
N GLY A 483 -10.23 -3.45 -24.07
CA GLY A 483 -9.15 -2.88 -24.87
C GLY A 483 -7.83 -2.94 -24.11
N VAL A 484 -6.79 -3.52 -24.73
CA VAL A 484 -5.46 -3.66 -24.13
C VAL A 484 -4.44 -2.93 -25.00
N LEU A 485 -3.58 -2.10 -24.38
CA LEU A 485 -2.50 -1.44 -25.11
C LEU A 485 -1.53 -2.46 -25.74
N PRO A 486 -0.95 -2.15 -26.92
CA PRO A 486 -0.05 -3.07 -27.65
C PRO A 486 1.16 -3.56 -26.87
N GLU A 487 1.62 -2.82 -25.86
CA GLU A 487 2.78 -3.16 -25.02
C GLU A 487 2.44 -4.23 -23.97
N LEU A 488 1.15 -4.43 -23.67
CA LEU A 488 0.65 -5.33 -22.61
C LEU A 488 0.07 -6.63 -23.19
N LYS A 489 0.77 -7.25 -24.15
CA LYS A 489 0.28 -8.48 -24.82
C LYS A 489 0.12 -9.67 -23.87
N SER A 490 0.93 -9.74 -22.82
CA SER A 490 0.90 -10.83 -21.84
C SER A 490 -0.45 -10.92 -21.13
N ILE A 491 -0.98 -9.81 -20.61
CA ILE A 491 -2.31 -9.79 -19.97
C ILE A 491 -3.43 -10.10 -20.97
N CYS A 492 -3.34 -9.62 -22.22
CA CYS A 492 -4.32 -9.98 -23.25
C CYS A 492 -4.39 -11.51 -23.45
N SER A 493 -3.23 -12.18 -23.52
CA SER A 493 -3.18 -13.63 -23.65
C SER A 493 -3.73 -14.36 -22.42
N LEU A 494 -3.49 -13.82 -21.22
CA LEU A 494 -3.98 -14.36 -19.95
C LEU A 494 -5.51 -14.25 -19.87
N LEU A 495 -6.07 -13.07 -20.13
CA LEU A 495 -7.51 -12.83 -20.07
C LEU A 495 -8.28 -13.59 -21.15
N SER A 496 -7.73 -13.71 -22.36
CA SER A 496 -8.36 -14.49 -23.44
C SER A 496 -8.44 -15.99 -23.12
N LYS A 497 -7.47 -16.56 -22.38
CA LYS A 497 -7.55 -17.96 -21.91
C LYS A 497 -8.72 -18.17 -20.94
N SER A 498 -9.13 -17.13 -20.23
CA SER A 498 -10.27 -17.15 -19.30
C SER A 498 -11.62 -16.85 -19.97
N GLY A 499 -11.68 -16.75 -21.30
CA GLY A 499 -12.92 -16.55 -22.06
C GLY A 499 -13.37 -15.09 -22.20
N LEU A 500 -12.56 -14.13 -21.77
CA LEU A 500 -12.87 -12.70 -21.87
C LEU A 500 -12.56 -12.13 -23.26
N GLN A 501 -13.46 -11.30 -23.81
CA GLN A 501 -13.27 -10.70 -25.13
C GLN A 501 -12.27 -9.55 -25.09
N CYS A 502 -11.02 -9.85 -25.45
CA CYS A 502 -9.92 -8.89 -25.44
C CYS A 502 -9.54 -8.47 -26.87
N ARG A 503 -9.30 -7.18 -27.08
CA ARG A 503 -8.81 -6.59 -28.32
C ARG A 503 -7.58 -5.75 -28.02
N ILE A 504 -6.52 -5.91 -28.81
CA ILE A 504 -5.38 -4.99 -28.76
C ILE A 504 -5.81 -3.70 -29.47
N THR A 505 -5.90 -2.59 -28.73
CA THR A 505 -6.39 -1.29 -29.24
C THR A 505 -6.01 -0.15 -28.30
N GLU A 506 -5.97 1.06 -28.83
CA GLU A 506 -6.08 2.30 -28.03
C GLU A 506 -7.51 2.47 -27.47
N LEU A 507 -7.71 3.47 -26.61
CA LEU A 507 -9.02 3.76 -26.03
C LEU A 507 -10.07 4.05 -27.11
N GLN A 508 -11.18 3.33 -27.08
CA GLN A 508 -12.33 3.51 -27.97
C GLN A 508 -13.63 3.55 -27.17
N LYS A 509 -14.66 4.20 -27.71
CA LYS A 509 -15.95 4.41 -27.02
C LYS A 509 -16.78 3.13 -26.83
N ASP A 510 -16.47 2.06 -27.57
CA ASP A 510 -17.15 0.76 -27.51
C ASP A 510 -16.60 -0.17 -26.41
N LEU A 511 -15.50 0.21 -25.75
CA LEU A 511 -14.86 -0.60 -24.72
C LEU A 511 -15.66 -0.59 -23.42
N SER A 512 -15.60 -1.70 -22.67
CA SER A 512 -16.10 -1.76 -21.30
C SER A 512 -14.98 -1.62 -20.27
N VAL A 513 -13.80 -2.16 -20.59
CA VAL A 513 -12.59 -2.03 -19.76
C VAL A 513 -11.42 -1.62 -20.65
N PHE A 514 -10.59 -0.71 -20.15
CA PHE A 514 -9.35 -0.28 -20.78
C PHE A 514 -8.14 -0.62 -19.90
N VAL A 515 -7.13 -1.26 -20.50
CA VAL A 515 -5.91 -1.72 -19.83
C VAL A 515 -4.69 -0.98 -20.40
N CYS A 516 -4.01 -0.20 -19.56
CA CYS A 516 -2.92 0.69 -19.98
C CYS A 516 -1.73 0.75 -19.01
N THR A 517 -0.65 1.43 -19.42
CA THR A 517 0.53 1.69 -18.59
C THR A 517 0.45 3.06 -17.91
N SER A 518 1.27 3.28 -16.88
CA SER A 518 1.41 4.57 -16.19
C SER A 518 2.43 5.53 -16.83
N TYR A 519 2.97 5.19 -18.01
CA TYR A 519 4.09 5.90 -18.63
C TYR A 519 3.70 7.02 -19.59
N SER A 520 2.43 7.12 -19.95
CA SER A 520 1.91 8.15 -20.87
C SER A 520 0.60 8.73 -20.34
N ASP A 521 0.44 10.05 -20.47
CA ASP A 521 -0.76 10.82 -20.13
C ASP A 521 -1.43 11.43 -21.38
N ALA A 522 -1.05 10.98 -22.58
CA ALA A 522 -1.54 11.53 -23.85
C ALA A 522 -3.08 11.52 -23.98
N GLN A 523 -3.76 10.55 -23.36
CA GLN A 523 -5.21 10.38 -23.37
C GLN A 523 -5.85 10.63 -21.99
N CYS A 524 -5.22 11.44 -21.14
CA CYS A 524 -5.62 11.61 -19.74
C CYS A 524 -7.10 11.99 -19.56
N GLU A 525 -7.58 13.01 -20.27
CA GLU A 525 -8.99 13.46 -20.17
C GLU A 525 -9.96 12.38 -20.66
N GLU A 526 -9.64 11.74 -21.79
CA GLU A 526 -10.47 10.69 -22.39
C GLU A 526 -10.61 9.47 -21.47
N ILE A 527 -9.51 9.06 -20.80
CA ILE A 527 -9.52 7.97 -19.83
C ILE A 527 -10.36 8.36 -18.60
N GLN A 528 -10.21 9.59 -18.09
CA GLN A 528 -10.98 10.06 -16.95
C GLN A 528 -12.47 10.10 -17.25
N ASP A 529 -12.87 10.64 -18.42
CA ASP A 529 -14.26 10.70 -18.86
C ASP A 529 -14.85 9.29 -19.08
N PHE A 530 -14.06 8.39 -19.68
CA PHE A 530 -14.44 7.00 -19.87
C PHE A 530 -14.79 6.31 -18.55
N VAL A 531 -13.93 6.43 -17.54
CA VAL A 531 -14.18 5.85 -16.21
C VAL A 531 -15.36 6.56 -15.54
N ALA A 532 -15.43 7.90 -15.58
CA ALA A 532 -16.53 8.65 -14.98
C ALA A 532 -17.90 8.23 -15.55
N ALA A 533 -17.96 7.91 -16.85
CA ALA A 533 -19.16 7.43 -17.54
C ALA A 533 -19.51 5.95 -17.30
N GLY A 534 -18.73 5.23 -16.49
CA GLY A 534 -18.99 3.82 -16.15
C GLY A 534 -18.02 2.81 -16.76
N GLY A 535 -16.96 3.25 -17.43
CA GLY A 535 -15.88 2.39 -17.90
C GLY A 535 -15.03 1.83 -16.75
N GLY A 536 -14.35 0.70 -17.00
CA GLY A 536 -13.37 0.12 -16.08
C GLY A 536 -11.93 0.41 -16.50
N LEU A 537 -11.07 0.83 -15.57
CA LEU A 537 -9.65 1.09 -15.83
C LEU A 537 -8.74 0.11 -15.06
N LEU A 538 -7.83 -0.56 -15.76
CA LEU A 538 -6.73 -1.31 -15.18
C LEU A 538 -5.41 -0.70 -15.63
N ILE A 539 -4.63 -0.16 -14.69
CA ILE A 539 -3.38 0.54 -14.98
C ILE A 539 -2.20 -0.07 -14.21
N GLY A 540 -1.07 -0.26 -14.90
CA GLY A 540 0.16 -0.79 -14.29
C GLY A 540 1.39 0.06 -14.58
N GLY A 541 2.26 0.22 -13.60
CA GLY A 541 3.61 0.75 -13.79
C GLY A 541 4.20 1.36 -12.51
N HIS A 542 5.44 1.84 -12.61
CA HIS A 542 6.21 2.31 -11.46
C HIS A 542 6.67 3.77 -11.61
N ALA A 543 6.79 4.49 -10.51
CA ALA A 543 7.18 5.90 -10.48
C ALA A 543 8.58 6.15 -9.90
N TRP A 544 9.18 5.19 -9.20
CA TRP A 544 10.52 5.35 -8.59
C TRP A 544 11.61 5.56 -9.65
N TRP A 545 11.56 4.84 -10.78
CA TRP A 545 12.52 5.01 -11.88
C TRP A 545 12.36 6.36 -12.55
N TRP A 546 11.11 6.78 -12.80
CA TRP A 546 10.82 8.12 -13.32
C TRP A 546 11.38 9.20 -12.40
N ALA A 547 11.20 9.06 -11.08
CA ALA A 547 11.73 10.00 -10.09
C ALA A 547 13.27 10.03 -10.09
N HIS A 548 13.91 8.87 -10.23
CA HIS A 548 15.37 8.75 -10.35
C HIS A 548 15.90 9.46 -11.60
N CYS A 549 15.24 9.29 -12.75
CA CYS A 549 15.62 9.93 -14.01
C CYS A 549 15.30 11.43 -14.06
N ASN A 550 14.39 11.91 -13.19
CA ASN A 550 13.92 13.30 -13.18
C ASN A 550 14.19 13.97 -11.80
N PRO A 551 15.46 14.09 -11.39
CA PRO A 551 15.79 14.57 -10.05
C PRO A 551 15.26 15.98 -9.84
N GLY A 552 14.33 16.13 -8.89
CA GLY A 552 13.75 17.42 -8.52
C GLY A 552 12.43 17.79 -9.15
N ARG A 553 11.89 16.92 -10.00
CA ARG A 553 10.51 17.03 -10.48
C ARG A 553 9.58 16.39 -9.45
N ASN A 554 8.31 16.80 -9.47
CA ASN A 554 7.34 16.36 -8.48
C ASN A 554 6.59 15.12 -8.98
N VAL A 555 6.83 13.97 -8.32
CA VAL A 555 6.29 12.69 -8.79
C VAL A 555 4.77 12.65 -8.87
N LYS A 556 4.03 13.40 -8.03
CA LYS A 556 2.57 13.40 -8.14
C LYS A 556 2.08 14.19 -9.35
N THR A 557 2.61 15.39 -9.57
CA THR A 557 2.07 16.33 -10.57
C THR A 557 2.72 16.20 -11.95
N ASP A 558 3.96 15.71 -12.00
CA ASP A 558 4.74 15.60 -13.23
C ASP A 558 4.83 14.17 -13.78
N CYS A 559 4.57 13.13 -12.98
CA CYS A 559 4.58 11.75 -13.47
C CYS A 559 3.31 11.47 -14.29
N PRO A 560 3.42 10.97 -15.53
CA PRO A 560 2.28 10.79 -16.42
C PRO A 560 1.13 9.98 -15.80
N GLY A 561 1.41 8.81 -15.23
CA GLY A 561 0.38 7.97 -14.63
C GLY A 561 -0.32 8.59 -13.42
N ASN A 562 0.37 9.44 -12.66
CA ASN A 562 -0.25 10.13 -11.53
C ASN A 562 -1.21 11.23 -11.98
N ARG A 563 -1.02 11.85 -13.15
CA ARG A 563 -2.01 12.80 -13.71
C ARG A 563 -3.33 12.12 -14.06
N ILE A 564 -3.26 10.87 -14.51
CA ILE A 564 -4.46 10.04 -14.75
C ILE A 564 -5.14 9.71 -13.41
N LEU A 565 -4.36 9.24 -12.44
CA LEU A 565 -4.88 8.64 -11.20
C LEU A 565 -5.24 9.63 -10.10
N ASP A 566 -4.74 10.88 -10.14
CA ASP A 566 -4.95 11.87 -9.09
C ASP A 566 -6.45 12.11 -8.82
N LYS A 567 -7.27 12.26 -9.87
CA LYS A 567 -8.73 12.41 -9.73
C LYS A 567 -9.42 11.18 -9.16
N MET A 568 -8.79 10.02 -9.22
CA MET A 568 -9.29 8.75 -8.69
C MET A 568 -8.78 8.47 -7.27
N GLY A 569 -7.97 9.39 -6.69
CA GLY A 569 -7.49 9.30 -5.32
C GLY A 569 -6.42 8.25 -5.06
N ILE A 570 -5.67 7.85 -6.11
CA ILE A 570 -4.56 6.88 -6.03
C ILE A 570 -3.31 7.51 -6.65
N CYS A 571 -2.13 7.28 -6.06
CA CYS A 571 -0.87 7.82 -6.56
C CYS A 571 0.28 6.82 -6.40
N LEU A 572 1.11 6.67 -7.42
CA LEU A 572 2.40 5.96 -7.36
C LEU A 572 3.46 6.87 -6.74
N SER A 573 4.20 6.36 -5.77
CA SER A 573 5.29 7.09 -5.08
C SER A 573 6.67 6.78 -5.66
N ASP A 574 7.65 7.62 -5.30
CA ASP A 574 9.06 7.42 -5.57
C ASP A 574 9.70 6.30 -4.72
N LYS A 575 8.98 5.80 -3.71
CA LYS A 575 9.46 4.74 -2.82
C LYS A 575 9.21 3.37 -3.42
N THR A 576 10.06 2.42 -3.04
CA THR A 576 9.98 1.04 -3.53
C THR A 576 9.34 0.11 -2.52
N VAL A 577 8.75 -0.96 -3.05
CA VAL A 577 8.22 -2.11 -2.31
C VAL A 577 9.21 -3.26 -2.43
N LYS A 578 9.45 -3.96 -1.32
CA LYS A 578 10.31 -5.14 -1.32
C LYS A 578 9.61 -6.27 -2.09
N ALA A 579 10.34 -6.97 -2.94
CA ALA A 579 9.83 -8.19 -3.58
C ALA A 579 9.65 -9.30 -2.53
N GLY A 580 8.63 -10.13 -2.71
CA GLY A 580 8.32 -11.20 -1.77
C GLY A 580 6.92 -11.77 -1.98
N LYS A 581 6.59 -12.74 -1.14
CA LYS A 581 5.26 -13.35 -1.05
C LYS A 581 4.50 -12.76 0.12
N TYR A 582 3.31 -12.25 -0.17
CA TYR A 582 2.49 -11.55 0.82
C TYR A 582 1.10 -12.17 0.88
N LYS A 583 0.66 -12.52 2.09
CA LYS A 583 -0.69 -13.06 2.28
C LYS A 583 -1.74 -12.06 1.83
N ALA A 584 -2.79 -12.55 1.17
CA ALA A 584 -3.97 -11.75 0.89
C ALA A 584 -4.63 -11.30 2.21
N PRO A 585 -5.21 -10.08 2.28
CA PRO A 585 -5.94 -9.65 3.46
C PRO A 585 -7.10 -10.58 3.81
N GLU A 586 -7.25 -10.93 5.08
CA GLU A 586 -8.41 -11.69 5.56
C GLU A 586 -9.63 -10.77 5.69
N VAL A 587 -10.72 -11.11 4.99
CA VAL A 587 -12.01 -10.42 5.14
C VAL A 587 -12.91 -11.24 6.06
N ASN A 588 -12.90 -10.94 7.36
CA ASN A 588 -13.57 -11.76 8.37
C ASN A 588 -15.04 -11.34 8.59
N GLN A 589 -15.94 -12.31 8.80
CA GLN A 589 -17.39 -12.06 8.89
C GLN A 589 -17.81 -11.33 10.18
N ASP A 590 -17.09 -11.55 11.29
CA ASP A 590 -17.58 -11.23 12.65
C ASP A 590 -17.24 -9.83 13.19
N LEU A 591 -16.59 -8.96 12.42
CA LEU A 591 -16.30 -7.59 12.84
C LEU A 591 -16.90 -6.59 11.85
N LEU A 592 -17.79 -5.74 12.37
CA LEU A 592 -18.27 -4.48 11.76
C LEU A 592 -17.15 -3.44 11.54
N THR A 593 -15.89 -3.85 11.66
CA THR A 593 -14.75 -3.00 11.42
C THR A 593 -13.84 -3.70 10.41
N SER A 594 -13.52 -3.00 9.33
CA SER A 594 -12.30 -3.20 8.55
C SER A 594 -11.03 -2.88 9.38
N SER A 595 -11.05 -3.18 10.69
CA SER A 595 -10.03 -2.87 11.71
C SER A 595 -8.72 -3.63 11.54
N GLY A 596 -8.45 -4.18 10.36
CA GLY A 596 -7.14 -4.69 9.98
C GLY A 596 -6.43 -3.84 8.92
N LEU A 597 -7.13 -2.97 8.19
CA LEU A 597 -6.59 -2.32 6.99
C LEU A 597 -6.37 -0.83 7.22
N TYR A 598 -5.11 -0.42 7.15
CA TYR A 598 -4.69 0.98 7.25
C TYR A 598 -5.40 1.85 6.19
N HIS A 599 -6.01 2.96 6.61
CA HIS A 599 -6.56 3.98 5.73
C HIS A 599 -6.12 5.38 6.16
N PHE A 600 -5.51 6.14 5.23
CA PHE A 600 -4.85 7.42 5.54
C PHE A 600 -5.81 8.46 6.14
N GLN A 601 -6.98 8.69 5.53
CA GLN A 601 -7.91 9.70 6.05
C GLN A 601 -8.60 9.28 7.36
N ASP A 602 -8.80 7.97 7.58
CA ASP A 602 -9.40 7.49 8.83
C ASP A 602 -8.43 7.74 9.99
N MET A 603 -7.15 7.43 9.78
CA MET A 603 -6.09 7.74 10.73
C MET A 603 -6.00 9.24 11.01
N LEU A 604 -6.03 10.09 9.97
CA LEU A 604 -6.02 11.55 10.15
C LEU A 604 -7.22 12.04 10.97
N GLN A 605 -8.42 11.54 10.69
CA GLN A 605 -9.64 11.92 11.40
C GLN A 605 -9.60 11.48 12.87
N ARG A 606 -9.21 10.23 13.15
CA ARG A 606 -9.11 9.71 14.53
C ARG A 606 -8.06 10.44 15.35
N LEU A 607 -6.89 10.72 14.76
CA LEU A 607 -5.84 11.50 15.42
C LEU A 607 -6.29 12.94 15.66
N SER A 608 -7.01 13.54 14.71
CA SER A 608 -7.61 14.86 14.90
C SER A 608 -8.64 14.85 16.04
N GLY A 609 -9.51 13.85 16.11
CA GLY A 609 -10.46 13.69 17.22
C GLY A 609 -9.75 13.48 18.58
N HIS A 610 -8.66 12.72 18.61
CA HIS A 610 -7.85 12.56 19.81
C HIS A 610 -7.21 13.86 20.29
N VAL A 611 -6.54 14.57 19.37
CA VAL A 611 -5.76 15.77 19.70
C VAL A 611 -6.66 16.99 19.94
N LEU A 612 -7.69 17.18 19.12
CA LEU A 612 -8.54 18.37 19.15
C LEU A 612 -9.78 18.21 20.04
N GLN A 613 -10.24 16.97 20.25
CA GLN A 613 -11.50 16.67 20.96
C GLN A 613 -11.31 15.71 22.15
N ASN A 614 -10.07 15.37 22.53
CA ASN A 614 -9.75 14.50 23.66
C ASN A 614 -10.36 13.09 23.58
N GLN A 615 -10.66 12.59 22.38
CA GLN A 615 -11.12 11.22 22.17
C GLN A 615 -9.99 10.21 22.47
N LYS A 616 -10.29 8.99 22.92
CA LYS A 616 -9.24 7.98 23.16
C LYS A 616 -8.77 7.32 21.86
N LEU A 617 -7.46 7.24 21.67
CA LEU A 617 -6.86 6.33 20.67
C LEU A 617 -6.90 4.90 21.19
N GLY A 618 -7.21 3.93 20.33
CA GLY A 618 -7.10 2.50 20.63
C GLY A 618 -5.74 1.93 20.24
N ASP A 619 -5.52 0.66 20.59
CA ASP A 619 -4.28 -0.06 20.27
C ASP A 619 -4.07 -0.22 18.75
N TYR A 620 -5.16 -0.26 17.99
CA TYR A 620 -5.15 -0.34 16.53
C TYR A 620 -4.51 0.91 15.89
N GLU A 621 -4.77 2.11 16.38
CA GLU A 621 -4.18 3.33 15.81
C GLU A 621 -2.70 3.46 16.18
N LEU A 622 -2.32 3.05 17.39
CA LEU A 622 -0.96 3.15 17.90
C LEU A 622 0.05 2.39 17.04
N GLN A 623 -0.30 1.19 16.55
CA GLN A 623 0.57 0.40 15.67
C GLN A 623 0.82 1.06 14.30
N PHE A 624 -0.05 1.97 13.84
CA PHE A 624 0.06 2.61 12.53
C PHE A 624 0.67 4.01 12.55
N LEU A 625 1.05 4.57 13.71
CA LEU A 625 1.57 5.94 13.80
C LEU A 625 2.86 6.17 13.00
N LYS A 626 3.84 5.25 13.08
CA LYS A 626 5.08 5.36 12.30
C LYS A 626 4.79 5.37 10.80
N LYS A 627 3.88 4.50 10.35
CA LYS A 627 3.42 4.45 8.94
C LYS A 627 2.70 5.73 8.54
N PHE A 628 1.75 6.19 9.35
CA PHE A 628 1.00 7.40 9.09
C PHE A 628 1.91 8.62 8.97
N GLY A 629 2.96 8.73 9.79
CA GLY A 629 3.98 9.77 9.65
C GLY A 629 4.69 9.73 8.29
N ARG A 630 5.13 8.55 7.84
CA ARG A 630 5.77 8.38 6.53
C ARG A 630 4.82 8.71 5.37
N ASP A 631 3.55 8.32 5.49
CA ASP A 631 2.54 8.64 4.48
C ASP A 631 2.21 10.14 4.49
N CYS A 632 2.23 10.81 5.64
CA CYS A 632 2.11 12.27 5.73
C CYS A 632 3.27 12.98 5.05
N ILE A 633 4.52 12.56 5.27
CA ILE A 633 5.69 13.13 4.56
C ILE A 633 5.52 12.96 3.06
N SER A 634 5.22 11.73 2.64
CA SER A 634 5.02 11.40 1.22
C SER A 634 3.90 12.24 0.63
N TYR A 635 2.80 12.44 1.37
CA TYR A 635 1.69 13.30 0.99
C TYR A 635 2.14 14.76 0.87
N LEU A 636 2.85 15.31 1.87
CA LEU A 636 3.31 16.70 1.87
C LEU A 636 4.29 16.99 0.72
N HIS A 637 5.21 16.07 0.43
CA HIS A 637 6.14 16.17 -0.70
C HIS A 637 5.47 16.21 -2.07
N MET A 638 4.19 15.84 -2.16
CA MET A 638 3.41 15.99 -3.38
C MET A 638 3.17 17.45 -3.76
N GLN A 639 3.25 18.41 -2.83
CA GLN A 639 3.13 19.85 -3.08
C GLN A 639 1.97 20.24 -4.03
N ALA A 640 0.84 19.54 -3.95
CA ALA A 640 -0.30 19.71 -4.85
C ALA A 640 -1.17 20.88 -4.38
N HIS A 641 -0.56 22.07 -4.25
CA HIS A 641 -1.17 23.25 -3.65
C HIS A 641 -2.44 23.72 -4.35
N ASP A 642 -2.66 23.33 -5.61
CA ASP A 642 -3.85 23.67 -6.38
C ASP A 642 -5.03 22.70 -6.11
N SER A 643 -4.79 21.53 -5.51
CA SER A 643 -5.81 20.53 -5.16
C SER A 643 -6.50 20.87 -3.83
N ASP A 644 -7.82 20.98 -3.84
CA ASP A 644 -8.60 21.28 -2.62
C ASP A 644 -8.53 20.15 -1.59
N MET A 645 -8.41 18.89 -2.04
CA MET A 645 -8.15 17.74 -1.16
C MET A 645 -6.80 17.90 -0.43
N TYR A 646 -5.76 18.29 -1.17
CA TYR A 646 -4.44 18.55 -0.60
C TYR A 646 -4.47 19.68 0.42
N LYS A 647 -5.11 20.81 0.08
CA LYS A 647 -5.29 21.93 1.02
C LYS A 647 -6.02 21.48 2.29
N SER A 648 -7.12 20.73 2.16
CA SER A 648 -7.90 20.25 3.31
C SER A 648 -7.08 19.38 4.26
N VAL A 649 -6.30 18.43 3.72
CA VAL A 649 -5.42 17.57 4.52
C VAL A 649 -4.32 18.39 5.18
N VAL A 650 -3.69 19.32 4.45
CA VAL A 650 -2.64 20.19 4.99
C VAL A 650 -3.18 21.07 6.13
N GLU A 651 -4.37 21.65 6.01
CA GLU A 651 -4.98 22.43 7.10
C GLU A 651 -5.24 21.56 8.34
N ARG A 652 -5.78 20.34 8.19
CA ARG A 652 -5.95 19.42 9.33
C ARG A 652 -4.62 19.03 9.98
N LEU A 653 -3.59 18.77 9.18
CA LEU A 653 -2.25 18.48 9.69
C LEU A 653 -1.67 19.70 10.42
N LYS A 654 -1.93 20.93 9.94
CA LYS A 654 -1.56 22.16 10.65
C LYS A 654 -2.29 22.27 11.98
N ASP A 655 -3.59 21.98 12.03
CA ASP A 655 -4.38 22.01 13.27
C ASP A 655 -3.84 20.99 14.28
N LEU A 656 -3.60 19.75 13.82
CA LEU A 656 -3.04 18.67 14.63
C LEU A 656 -1.66 19.02 15.19
N VAL A 657 -0.79 19.63 14.38
CA VAL A 657 0.52 20.09 14.84
C VAL A 657 0.43 21.33 15.74
N SER A 658 -0.51 22.23 15.49
CA SER A 658 -0.70 23.46 16.28
C SER A 658 -1.27 23.19 17.67
N ALA A 659 -1.98 22.08 17.86
CA ALA A 659 -2.49 21.66 19.15
C ALA A 659 -1.38 21.29 20.15
N GLY A 660 -0.18 20.92 19.66
CA GLY A 660 0.95 20.62 20.53
C GLY A 660 2.19 20.18 19.76
N PHE A 661 3.01 21.11 19.28
CA PHE A 661 4.30 20.78 18.71
C PHE A 661 5.33 20.52 19.84
N PRO A 662 5.86 19.30 19.97
CA PRO A 662 6.72 18.94 21.09
C PRO A 662 8.09 19.60 21.01
N GLN A 663 8.67 19.89 22.17
CA GLN A 663 10.08 20.28 22.28
C GLN A 663 10.96 19.05 22.34
N VAL A 664 12.13 19.12 21.72
CA VAL A 664 13.09 18.01 21.71
C VAL A 664 14.50 18.54 21.95
N SER A 665 15.16 17.99 22.97
CA SER A 665 16.57 18.24 23.27
C SER A 665 17.16 17.03 24.01
N PRO A 666 18.48 16.96 24.23
CA PRO A 666 19.09 15.91 25.04
C PRO A 666 18.53 15.84 26.46
N GLU A 667 18.15 16.99 27.04
CA GLU A 667 17.56 17.12 28.37
C GLU A 667 16.05 16.85 28.37
N ARG A 668 15.40 16.88 27.20
CA ARG A 668 13.96 16.65 26.99
C ARG A 668 13.75 15.67 25.82
N PRO A 669 14.12 14.38 25.99
CA PRO A 669 13.95 13.40 24.94
C PRO A 669 12.48 13.05 24.72
N VAL A 670 12.09 12.91 23.45
CA VAL A 670 10.74 12.53 23.04
C VAL A 670 10.66 11.01 22.86
N LYS A 671 9.66 10.39 23.50
CA LYS A 671 9.43 8.93 23.51
C LYS A 671 8.03 8.53 23.06
N SER A 672 7.06 9.43 23.23
CA SER A 672 5.68 9.19 22.86
C SER A 672 5.60 9.00 21.34
N PRO A 673 5.01 7.90 20.84
CA PRO A 673 4.79 7.71 19.40
C PRO A 673 4.04 8.88 18.77
N MET A 674 3.13 9.52 19.51
CA MET A 674 2.38 10.68 19.06
C MET A 674 3.28 11.91 18.93
N ASP A 675 4.13 12.19 19.91
CA ASP A 675 5.04 13.33 19.85
C ASP A 675 6.10 13.13 18.75
N CYS A 676 6.59 11.90 18.57
CA CYS A 676 7.46 11.55 17.45
C CYS A 676 6.79 11.84 16.10
N LEU A 677 5.52 11.48 15.95
CA LEU A 677 4.72 11.80 14.76
C LEU A 677 4.58 13.31 14.56
N LEU A 678 4.25 14.05 15.62
CA LEU A 678 4.07 15.51 15.58
C LEU A 678 5.37 16.25 15.21
N LEU A 679 6.53 15.81 15.73
CA LEU A 679 7.85 16.33 15.31
C LEU A 679 8.08 16.14 13.82
N LEU A 680 7.81 14.93 13.33
CA LEU A 680 8.06 14.53 11.94
C LEU A 680 7.18 15.32 10.98
N VAL A 681 5.86 15.29 11.22
CA VAL A 681 4.87 15.99 10.40
C VAL A 681 5.05 17.50 10.50
N GLY A 682 5.28 18.05 11.69
CA GLY A 682 5.46 19.49 11.86
C GLY A 682 6.74 20.03 11.21
N THR A 683 7.84 19.27 11.26
CA THR A 683 9.07 19.59 10.52
C THR A 683 8.79 19.65 9.01
N GLU A 684 8.08 18.65 8.48
CA GLU A 684 7.81 18.58 7.05
C GLU A 684 6.77 19.62 6.58
N LEU A 685 5.74 19.89 7.40
CA LEU A 685 4.80 20.97 7.13
C LEU A 685 5.50 22.32 7.02
N PHE A 686 6.47 22.60 7.89
CA PHE A 686 7.28 23.82 7.80
C PHE A 686 8.06 23.89 6.48
N ARG A 687 8.66 22.77 6.05
CA ARG A 687 9.42 22.68 4.80
C ARG A 687 8.56 22.90 3.57
N VAL A 688 7.31 22.44 3.56
CA VAL A 688 6.44 22.54 2.39
C VAL A 688 5.62 23.83 2.37
N CYS A 689 5.11 24.28 3.52
CA CYS A 689 4.18 25.42 3.61
C CYS A 689 4.86 26.80 3.63
N ARG A 690 6.13 26.91 3.19
CA ARG A 690 7.05 28.07 3.34
C ARG A 690 6.45 29.46 3.02
N PHE A 691 5.31 29.55 2.33
CA PHE A 691 4.69 30.77 1.83
C PHE A 691 3.27 31.08 2.35
N SER A 692 2.56 30.13 2.96
CA SER A 692 1.31 30.42 3.68
C SER A 692 1.66 30.64 5.14
N ASN A 693 1.37 31.81 5.71
CA ASN A 693 1.51 32.14 7.14
C ASN A 693 1.50 30.88 8.01
N ALA A 694 2.70 30.38 8.38
CA ALA A 694 2.87 29.28 9.32
C ALA A 694 3.47 29.87 10.61
N PRO A 695 2.80 30.85 11.26
CA PRO A 695 3.43 31.70 12.25
C PRO A 695 3.46 31.02 13.62
N LEU A 696 3.03 29.75 13.71
CA LEU A 696 2.87 28.99 14.94
C LEU A 696 4.05 28.04 15.19
N LEU A 697 4.58 27.39 14.16
CA LEU A 697 5.63 26.35 14.32
C LEU A 697 7.02 26.90 14.69
N TYR A 698 7.40 28.09 14.23
CA TYR A 698 8.71 28.65 14.61
C TYR A 698 8.68 29.32 16.00
N LYS A 699 7.49 29.73 16.48
CA LYS A 699 7.35 30.32 17.82
C LYS A 699 7.47 29.29 18.94
N THR A 700 7.27 28.01 18.61
CA THR A 700 7.38 26.91 19.55
C THR A 700 8.82 26.39 19.66
N VAL A 701 9.66 26.50 18.63
CA VAL A 701 11.08 26.10 18.76
C VAL A 701 11.84 27.15 19.57
N ASP A 702 12.44 26.75 20.70
CA ASP A 702 13.29 27.61 21.53
C ASP A 702 14.51 28.11 20.73
N ALA A 703 14.39 29.28 20.11
CA ALA A 703 15.42 29.87 19.26
C ALA A 703 16.18 30.96 20.03
N PRO A 704 17.50 30.83 20.23
CA PRO A 704 18.29 31.90 20.84
C PRO A 704 18.30 33.13 19.93
N ASN A 705 18.13 34.32 20.53
CA ASN A 705 18.24 35.59 19.81
C ASN A 705 19.72 35.92 19.53
N LEU A 706 20.23 35.43 18.39
CA LEU A 706 21.63 35.60 18.00
C LEU A 706 21.81 36.84 17.10
N PRO A 707 22.88 37.63 17.28
CA PRO A 707 23.11 38.81 16.46
C PRO A 707 23.45 38.40 15.01
N SER A 708 22.62 38.86 14.07
CA SER A 708 22.78 38.60 12.65
C SER A 708 23.60 39.69 11.94
N VAL A 709 24.33 39.29 10.91
CA VAL A 709 25.00 40.16 9.94
C VAL A 709 24.20 40.20 8.65
N SER A 710 24.29 41.33 7.94
CA SER A 710 23.63 41.52 6.65
C SER A 710 24.64 41.46 5.49
N ASN A 711 24.24 40.89 4.37
CA ASN A 711 25.02 40.78 3.13
C ASN A 711 26.43 40.21 3.36
N ALA A 712 26.51 39.08 4.08
CA ALA A 712 27.76 38.37 4.30
C ALA A 712 28.28 37.81 2.96
N ARG A 713 29.52 38.15 2.61
CA ARG A 713 30.16 37.74 1.35
C ARG A 713 31.10 36.56 1.62
N VAL A 714 30.92 35.50 0.84
CA VAL A 714 31.72 34.27 0.90
C VAL A 714 32.38 34.09 -0.46
N TRP A 715 33.71 33.96 -0.48
CA TRP A 715 34.48 33.74 -1.70
C TRP A 715 34.86 32.27 -1.79
N ILE A 716 34.51 31.62 -2.90
CA ILE A 716 34.77 30.20 -3.11
C ILE A 716 35.72 29.96 -4.29
N SER A 717 36.63 29.01 -4.09
CA SER A 717 37.45 28.42 -5.14
C SER A 717 37.50 26.93 -4.88
N ILE A 718 37.00 26.12 -5.81
CA ILE A 718 36.94 24.67 -5.66
C ILE A 718 37.15 23.99 -7.01
N THR A 719 37.78 22.83 -7.00
CA THR A 719 37.79 21.88 -8.11
C THR A 719 37.48 20.51 -7.56
N THR A 720 36.29 19.98 -7.87
CA THR A 720 35.81 18.69 -7.35
C THR A 720 36.19 17.55 -8.30
N SER A 721 36.38 16.36 -7.72
CA SER A 721 36.65 15.12 -8.43
C SER A 721 35.33 14.40 -8.80
N ASP A 722 35.26 13.08 -8.74
CA ASP A 722 34.07 12.31 -9.14
C ASP A 722 32.94 12.30 -8.09
N LYS A 723 33.13 12.94 -6.94
CA LYS A 723 32.13 13.03 -5.86
C LYS A 723 31.75 14.49 -5.57
N GLU A 724 30.55 14.70 -5.05
CA GLU A 724 30.14 16.01 -4.51
C GLU A 724 30.98 16.39 -3.29
N GLU A 725 31.14 17.70 -3.06
CA GLU A 725 31.94 18.26 -1.96
C GLU A 725 31.20 19.40 -1.26
N TRP A 726 31.25 19.39 0.07
CA TRP A 726 30.68 20.43 0.91
C TRP A 726 31.70 21.54 1.16
N ILE A 727 31.29 22.78 0.96
CA ILE A 727 32.09 23.99 1.19
C ILE A 727 31.50 24.74 2.38
N SER A 728 32.33 24.89 3.41
CA SER A 728 32.01 25.61 4.64
C SER A 728 31.98 27.12 4.39
N THR A 729 30.98 27.81 4.94
CA THR A 729 30.81 29.27 4.75
C THR A 729 31.18 30.09 5.98
N GLY A 730 31.30 29.46 7.15
CA GLY A 730 31.43 30.16 8.44
C GLY A 730 30.17 30.94 8.84
N LEU A 731 29.01 30.60 8.25
CA LEU A 731 27.73 31.23 8.51
C LEU A 731 26.73 30.21 9.06
N TYR A 732 25.84 30.70 9.90
CA TYR A 732 24.78 29.94 10.56
C TYR A 732 23.43 30.61 10.32
N LEU A 733 22.40 29.80 10.13
CA LEU A 733 21.01 30.22 10.04
C LEU A 733 20.31 29.90 11.36
N SER A 734 19.76 30.91 12.04
CA SER A 734 18.94 30.69 13.24
C SER A 734 17.67 29.88 12.90
N PRO A 735 17.12 29.10 13.86
CA PRO A 735 15.88 28.36 13.68
C PRO A 735 14.76 29.25 13.11
N GLY A 736 14.12 28.80 12.03
CA GLY A 736 13.04 29.51 11.34
C GLY A 736 13.42 30.82 10.63
N MET A 737 14.70 31.22 10.64
CA MET A 737 15.14 32.43 9.96
C MET A 737 15.14 32.23 8.44
N LYS A 738 14.52 33.17 7.71
CA LYS A 738 14.58 33.23 6.24
C LYS A 738 15.74 34.11 5.78
N THR A 739 16.40 33.70 4.71
CA THR A 739 17.46 34.50 4.06
C THR A 739 17.52 34.23 2.57
N ASN A 740 17.93 35.23 1.79
CA ASN A 740 18.26 35.04 0.38
C ASN A 740 19.76 34.78 0.22
N ILE A 741 20.08 33.81 -0.62
CA ILE A 741 21.45 33.52 -1.04
C ILE A 741 21.55 33.87 -2.52
N THR A 742 22.42 34.83 -2.82
CA THR A 742 22.73 35.27 -4.18
C THR A 742 24.00 34.59 -4.67
N VAL A 743 23.93 33.96 -5.83
CA VAL A 743 25.04 33.26 -6.50
C VAL A 743 25.15 33.71 -7.96
N PRO A 744 26.36 33.69 -8.55
CA PRO A 744 26.55 34.07 -9.94
C PRO A 744 26.12 32.96 -10.90
N ARG A 745 25.95 33.34 -12.17
CA ARG A 745 25.61 32.44 -13.30
C ARG A 745 26.59 31.29 -13.50
N THR A 746 27.80 31.38 -12.96
CA THR A 746 28.76 30.27 -12.99
C THR A 746 28.30 29.08 -12.15
N ILE A 747 27.39 29.28 -11.19
CA ILE A 747 26.80 28.30 -10.27
C ILE A 747 25.32 28.02 -10.60
N THR A 748 24.56 29.05 -10.97
CA THR A 748 23.11 28.96 -11.20
C THR A 748 22.75 27.89 -12.25
N GLY A 749 21.84 26.97 -11.89
CA GLY A 749 21.32 25.93 -12.78
C GLY A 749 22.34 24.84 -13.14
N LYS A 750 23.48 24.75 -12.43
CA LYS A 750 24.54 23.77 -12.68
C LYS A 750 24.60 22.64 -11.65
N GLY A 751 23.47 22.33 -11.03
CA GLY A 751 23.38 21.26 -10.02
C GLY A 751 23.96 21.61 -8.64
N TRP A 752 24.40 22.86 -8.43
CA TRP A 752 24.84 23.33 -7.12
C TRP A 752 23.68 23.46 -6.13
N GLN A 753 23.96 23.24 -4.86
CA GLN A 753 22.97 23.33 -3.79
C GLN A 753 23.48 24.14 -2.61
N VAL A 754 22.56 24.68 -1.80
CA VAL A 754 22.82 25.14 -0.44
C VAL A 754 22.34 24.05 0.50
N GLN A 755 23.11 23.73 1.54
CA GLN A 755 22.66 22.90 2.65
C GLN A 755 22.60 23.71 3.93
N ILE A 756 21.54 23.53 4.72
CA ILE A 756 21.39 24.10 6.05
C ILE A 756 21.33 22.94 7.06
N GLY A 757 22.28 22.92 7.99
CA GLY A 757 22.47 21.82 8.95
C GLY A 757 23.57 20.85 8.51
N CYS A 758 24.18 20.16 9.48
CA CYS A 758 25.24 19.18 9.25
C CYS A 758 24.88 17.75 9.66
N GLN A 759 23.83 17.57 10.46
CA GLN A 759 23.37 16.28 10.97
C GLN A 759 22.56 15.55 9.89
N THR A 760 23.21 14.66 9.14
CA THR A 760 22.63 13.96 7.99
C THR A 760 21.83 12.70 8.34
N ASP A 761 21.94 12.21 9.57
CA ASP A 761 21.29 10.98 9.99
C ASP A 761 19.77 11.15 10.11
N ASP A 762 19.04 10.22 9.49
CA ASP A 762 17.59 10.08 9.58
C ASP A 762 17.21 9.21 10.78
N LEU A 763 16.61 9.82 11.80
CA LEU A 763 16.20 9.13 13.03
C LEU A 763 14.73 8.68 13.01
N CYS A 764 14.08 8.54 11.85
CA CYS A 764 12.67 8.12 11.74
C CYS A 764 12.34 6.79 12.44
N ASP A 765 13.32 5.89 12.56
CA ASP A 765 13.12 4.57 13.17
C ASP A 765 13.53 4.50 14.65
N ALA A 766 14.06 5.59 15.21
CA ALA A 766 14.45 5.65 16.61
C ALA A 766 13.23 5.64 17.55
N ASP A 767 13.32 4.88 18.65
CA ASP A 767 12.26 4.80 19.65
C ASP A 767 12.31 5.96 20.68
N GLU A 768 13.46 6.62 20.80
CA GLU A 768 13.67 7.83 21.61
C GLU A 768 14.38 8.87 20.74
N LEU A 769 13.93 10.12 20.79
CA LEU A 769 14.48 11.24 20.03
C LEU A 769 15.03 12.31 20.98
N LYS A 770 16.33 12.59 20.86
CA LYS A 770 17.06 13.68 21.56
C LYS A 770 17.24 14.93 20.69
N ARG A 771 16.91 14.81 19.41
CA ARG A 771 16.68 15.90 18.44
C ARG A 771 15.59 15.46 17.46
N ALA A 772 15.09 16.38 16.66
CA ALA A 772 14.16 16.02 15.59
C ALA A 772 14.80 15.05 14.59
N GLN A 773 13.96 14.24 13.94
CA GLN A 773 14.41 13.13 13.10
C GLN A 773 15.30 13.59 11.95
N ASN A 774 14.90 14.68 11.29
CA ASN A 774 15.57 15.24 10.13
C ASN A 774 15.74 16.75 10.31
N VAL A 775 16.98 17.19 10.54
CA VAL A 775 17.31 18.62 10.79
C VAL A 775 18.15 19.24 9.67
N CYS A 776 18.63 18.44 8.72
CA CYS A 776 19.37 18.89 7.55
C CYS A 776 18.44 19.09 6.35
N GLU A 777 18.69 20.13 5.56
CA GLU A 777 17.90 20.44 4.36
C GLU A 777 18.75 21.01 3.23
N ARG A 778 18.45 20.64 1.99
CA ARG A 778 19.14 21.10 0.79
C ARG A 778 18.22 21.89 -0.14
N PHE A 779 18.75 22.95 -0.75
CA PHE A 779 18.06 23.86 -1.66
C PHE A 779 18.84 23.94 -2.98
N ARG A 780 18.18 23.69 -4.11
CA ARG A 780 18.83 23.82 -5.43
C ARG A 780 19.03 25.29 -5.80
N LEU A 781 20.18 25.61 -6.38
CA LEU A 781 20.52 26.95 -6.85
C LEU A 781 20.10 27.15 -8.32
N GLU A 782 18.79 27.11 -8.59
CA GLU A 782 18.23 27.26 -9.95
C GLU A 782 18.09 28.71 -10.41
N LYS A 783 18.13 29.67 -9.48
CA LYS A 783 18.03 31.11 -9.74
C LYS A 783 19.23 31.83 -9.14
N GLU A 784 19.53 33.03 -9.64
CA GLU A 784 20.61 33.87 -9.12
C GLU A 784 20.39 34.23 -7.64
N SER A 785 19.13 34.36 -7.20
CA SER A 785 18.76 34.53 -5.79
C SER A 785 17.75 33.46 -5.37
N VAL A 786 18.07 32.74 -4.30
CA VAL A 786 17.22 31.67 -3.73
C VAL A 786 16.94 31.97 -2.26
N GLU A 787 15.66 31.99 -1.89
CA GLU A 787 15.25 32.06 -0.48
C GLU A 787 15.43 30.69 0.18
N VAL A 788 16.11 30.65 1.32
CA VAL A 788 16.34 29.44 2.12
C VAL A 788 15.89 29.66 3.56
N CYS A 789 15.40 28.60 4.19
CA CYS A 789 14.94 28.59 5.58
C CYS A 789 14.89 27.16 6.11
N ASN A 790 15.30 26.93 7.36
CA ASN A 790 15.21 25.63 8.03
C ASN A 790 14.59 25.83 9.43
N LEU A 791 13.62 25.00 9.81
CA LEU A 791 12.92 25.10 11.10
C LEU A 791 13.90 25.04 12.28
N TRP A 792 14.88 24.16 12.20
CA TRP A 792 15.86 23.87 13.25
C TRP A 792 17.13 24.73 13.13
N GLY A 793 17.25 25.49 12.05
CA GLY A 793 18.46 26.26 11.74
C GLY A 793 19.63 25.34 11.39
N GLY A 794 20.84 25.90 11.35
CA GLY A 794 22.04 25.12 11.04
C GLY A 794 23.14 25.93 10.37
N LEU A 795 24.33 25.36 10.31
CA LEU A 795 25.42 25.90 9.50
C LEU A 795 25.03 25.89 8.02
N ILE A 796 25.48 26.91 7.29
CA ILE A 796 25.22 27.09 5.86
C ILE A 796 26.40 26.51 5.07
N TYR A 797 26.12 25.59 4.16
CA TYR A 797 27.10 25.00 3.26
C TYR A 797 26.72 25.24 1.80
N LEU A 798 27.71 25.32 0.93
CA LEU A 798 27.51 25.14 -0.51
C LEU A 798 27.92 23.73 -0.88
N ILE A 799 27.11 23.06 -1.69
CA ILE A 799 27.38 21.71 -2.20
C ILE A 799 27.78 21.85 -3.66
N ALA A 800 29.05 21.58 -3.93
CA ALA A 800 29.60 21.56 -5.28
C ALA A 800 29.35 20.16 -5.89
N PRO A 801 28.72 20.08 -7.07
CA PRO A 801 28.51 18.80 -7.74
C PRO A 801 29.85 18.21 -8.22
N PRO A 802 29.89 16.90 -8.55
CA PRO A 802 31.08 16.27 -9.13
C PRO A 802 31.61 17.02 -10.35
N ARG A 803 32.93 17.02 -10.54
CA ARG A 803 33.63 17.59 -11.70
C ARG A 803 33.33 19.08 -11.94
N SER A 804 33.09 19.82 -10.87
CA SER A 804 32.91 21.27 -10.87
C SER A 804 34.25 21.96 -10.70
N SER A 805 34.46 23.06 -11.42
CA SER A 805 35.60 23.95 -11.19
C SER A 805 35.14 25.40 -11.24
N VAL A 806 35.34 26.12 -10.13
CA VAL A 806 35.09 27.56 -10.03
C VAL A 806 36.23 28.21 -9.27
N GLN A 807 36.59 29.43 -9.68
CA GLN A 807 37.67 30.20 -9.08
C GLN A 807 37.17 31.58 -8.68
N ASN A 808 37.43 31.95 -7.43
CA ASN A 808 37.11 33.26 -6.85
C ASN A 808 35.67 33.74 -7.12
N VAL A 809 34.70 32.86 -6.88
CA VAL A 809 33.28 33.17 -7.04
C VAL A 809 32.74 33.76 -5.73
N GLU A 810 32.06 34.90 -5.82
CA GLU A 810 31.36 35.53 -4.69
C GLU A 810 29.96 34.93 -4.51
N VAL A 811 29.63 34.55 -3.28
CA VAL A 811 28.28 34.20 -2.83
C VAL A 811 27.87 35.15 -1.73
N VAL A 812 26.67 35.72 -1.82
CA VAL A 812 26.17 36.70 -0.84
C VAL A 812 25.00 36.12 -0.07
N VAL A 813 25.13 36.04 1.24
CA VAL A 813 24.06 35.64 2.15
C VAL A 813 23.47 36.88 2.81
N GLN A 814 22.22 37.20 2.48
CA GLN A 814 21.60 38.47 2.84
C GLN A 814 21.48 38.66 4.36
N ARG A 815 21.14 37.60 5.09
CA ARG A 815 21.08 37.56 6.56
C ARG A 815 21.64 36.24 7.08
N ALA A 816 22.58 36.30 8.02
CA ALA A 816 23.15 35.12 8.65
C ALA A 816 23.74 35.48 10.02
N VAL A 817 24.08 34.48 10.82
CA VAL A 817 24.84 34.61 12.06
C VAL A 817 26.27 34.14 11.78
N LYS A 818 27.29 34.84 12.30
CA LYS A 818 28.68 34.37 12.16
C LYS A 818 28.90 33.14 13.04
N ALA A 819 29.49 32.10 12.47
CA ALA A 819 29.95 30.93 13.20
C ALA A 819 31.46 30.98 13.46
N PRO A 820 31.96 30.40 14.57
CA PRO A 820 33.38 30.19 14.73
C PRO A 820 33.90 29.27 13.61
N TYR A 821 34.73 29.81 12.72
CA TYR A 821 35.28 29.07 11.60
C TYR A 821 36.77 29.34 11.48
N TYR A 822 37.57 28.31 11.77
CA TYR A 822 39.01 28.34 11.62
C TYR A 822 39.40 27.62 10.33
N LYS A 823 40.19 28.26 9.48
CA LYS A 823 40.76 27.64 8.28
C LYS A 823 42.27 27.68 8.34
N SER A 824 42.91 26.52 8.43
CA SER A 824 44.36 26.40 8.53
C SER A 824 45.05 27.09 7.34
N GLY A 825 46.09 27.86 7.63
CA GLY A 825 46.83 28.67 6.64
C GLY A 825 46.14 29.96 6.18
N GLN A 826 44.87 30.21 6.55
CA GLN A 826 44.15 31.45 6.22
C GLN A 826 43.76 32.25 7.46
N THR A 827 43.33 31.59 8.52
CA THR A 827 42.96 32.23 9.79
C THR A 827 44.20 32.35 10.69
N SER A 828 44.55 33.56 11.11
CA SER A 828 45.63 33.74 12.09
C SER A 828 45.17 33.33 13.50
N VAL A 829 46.09 32.81 14.32
CA VAL A 829 45.80 32.46 15.73
C VAL A 829 45.35 33.70 16.53
N SER A 830 45.92 34.87 16.22
CA SER A 830 45.54 36.13 16.87
C SER A 830 44.08 36.51 16.57
N ASP A 831 43.66 36.44 15.30
CA ASP A 831 42.27 36.72 14.91
C ASP A 831 41.30 35.68 15.49
N TRP A 832 41.74 34.41 15.53
CA TRP A 832 40.98 33.33 16.15
C TRP A 832 40.66 33.62 17.63
N VAL A 833 41.69 33.88 18.43
CA VAL A 833 41.59 34.08 19.89
C VAL A 833 40.83 35.37 20.23
N SER A 834 41.14 36.45 19.50
CA SER A 834 40.59 37.78 19.79
C SER A 834 39.11 37.88 19.42
N GLN A 835 38.71 37.32 18.28
CA GLN A 835 37.40 37.58 17.67
C GLN A 835 36.66 36.30 17.20
N ILE A 836 37.26 35.48 16.35
CA ILE A 836 36.50 34.49 15.55
C ILE A 836 35.89 33.39 16.43
N ARG A 837 36.62 32.87 17.42
CA ARG A 837 36.10 31.82 18.32
C ARG A 837 34.94 32.27 19.20
N LYS A 838 34.73 33.58 19.33
CA LYS A 838 33.67 34.22 20.11
C LYS A 838 32.42 34.50 19.27
N ALA A 839 32.42 34.11 18.00
CA ALA A 839 31.25 34.28 17.15
C ALA A 839 30.03 33.54 17.77
N PRO A 840 28.83 34.11 17.64
CA PRO A 840 27.68 33.76 18.48
C PRO A 840 26.97 32.44 18.10
N ALA A 841 27.23 31.86 16.92
CA ALA A 841 26.55 30.63 16.52
C ALA A 841 26.79 29.48 17.52
N PRO A 842 25.84 28.52 17.63
CA PRO A 842 25.99 27.37 18.51
C PRO A 842 26.94 26.29 17.94
N TRP A 843 27.27 26.36 16.65
CA TRP A 843 28.12 25.39 15.95
C TRP A 843 29.37 26.06 15.37
N ALA A 844 30.48 25.35 15.37
CA ALA A 844 31.77 25.77 14.89
C ALA A 844 32.35 24.79 13.88
N GLU A 845 33.26 25.27 13.03
CA GLU A 845 34.04 24.44 12.10
C GLU A 845 35.55 24.71 12.21
N LEU A 846 36.33 23.64 12.23
CA LEU A 846 37.79 23.66 12.08
C LEU A 846 38.16 22.97 10.77
N GLU A 847 38.65 23.72 9.80
CA GLU A 847 39.06 23.22 8.49
C GLU A 847 40.58 23.11 8.39
N PHE A 848 41.04 21.89 8.12
CA PHE A 848 42.44 21.52 7.94
C PHE A 848 42.71 21.11 6.49
N GLU A 849 43.86 20.49 6.23
CA GLU A 849 44.30 20.13 4.88
C GLU A 849 43.37 19.09 4.24
N ASN A 850 43.13 17.96 4.93
CA ASN A 850 42.32 16.84 4.45
C ASN A 850 41.03 16.60 5.26
N LEU A 851 40.77 17.39 6.30
CA LEU A 851 39.69 17.13 7.26
C LEU A 851 39.00 18.42 7.69
N ILE A 852 37.68 18.36 7.86
CA ILE A 852 36.89 19.42 8.51
C ILE A 852 36.15 18.82 9.69
N MET A 853 36.19 19.50 10.83
CA MET A 853 35.47 19.09 12.04
C MET A 853 34.36 20.08 12.34
N THR A 854 33.15 19.57 12.51
CA THR A 854 31.97 20.34 12.90
C THR A 854 31.51 19.91 14.29
N MET A 855 31.45 20.87 15.22
CA MET A 855 31.12 20.58 16.62
C MET A 855 30.44 21.78 17.32
N PRO A 856 29.83 21.56 18.49
CA PRO A 856 29.30 22.64 19.30
C PRO A 856 30.38 23.70 19.65
N SER A 857 29.99 24.97 19.62
CA SER A 857 30.94 26.09 19.77
C SER A 857 31.52 26.20 21.18
N ASP A 858 30.81 25.72 22.19
CA ASP A 858 31.30 25.65 23.57
C ASP A 858 32.59 24.83 23.70
N VAL A 859 32.76 23.77 22.89
CA VAL A 859 33.98 22.95 22.84
C VAL A 859 35.19 23.79 22.38
N ILE A 860 35.01 24.73 21.46
CA ILE A 860 36.12 25.48 20.85
C ILE A 860 36.33 26.90 21.42
N ARG A 861 35.39 27.42 22.22
CA ARG A 861 35.46 28.80 22.73
C ARG A 861 36.72 29.06 23.56
N HIS A 862 37.27 28.02 24.16
CA HIS A 862 38.49 28.04 24.97
C HIS A 862 39.72 27.47 24.25
N LEU A 863 39.62 27.11 22.97
CA LEU A 863 40.73 26.61 22.18
C LEU A 863 41.61 27.79 21.74
N ASP A 864 42.76 27.99 22.39
CA ASP A 864 43.71 29.06 22.05
C ASP A 864 44.58 28.71 20.82
N HIS A 865 44.90 27.43 20.63
CA HIS A 865 45.87 26.95 19.64
C HIS A 865 45.24 25.96 18.63
N PRO A 866 44.34 26.42 17.74
CA PRO A 866 43.78 25.57 16.68
C PRO A 866 44.83 25.13 15.65
N ASP A 867 45.96 25.82 15.56
CA ASP A 867 47.12 25.49 14.72
C ASP A 867 47.85 24.22 15.19
N HIS A 868 47.91 23.97 16.51
CA HIS A 868 48.42 22.70 17.04
C HIS A 868 47.49 21.54 16.68
N VAL A 869 46.18 21.74 16.77
CA VAL A 869 45.17 20.76 16.35
C VAL A 869 45.29 20.48 14.86
N ALA A 870 45.43 21.51 14.04
CA ALA A 870 45.65 21.37 12.59
C ALA A 870 46.93 20.59 12.28
N THR A 871 48.02 20.85 13.00
CA THR A 871 49.30 20.13 12.82
C THR A 871 49.14 18.64 13.11
N LEU A 872 48.51 18.29 14.22
CA LEU A 872 48.25 16.89 14.60
C LEU A 872 47.38 16.19 13.55
N TRP A 873 46.24 16.78 13.20
CA TRP A 873 45.30 16.14 12.26
C TRP A 873 45.80 16.10 10.82
N ASN A 874 46.60 17.08 10.38
CA ASN A 874 47.31 16.98 9.10
C ASN A 874 48.27 15.79 9.11
N SER A 875 49.00 15.55 10.21
CA SER A 875 49.87 14.38 10.35
C SER A 875 49.07 13.06 10.33
N ILE A 876 47.97 12.99 11.09
CA ILE A 876 47.08 11.83 11.12
C ILE A 876 46.56 11.53 9.71
N MET A 877 45.99 12.51 9.03
CA MET A 877 45.39 12.31 7.70
C MET A 877 46.43 11.96 6.63
N ARG A 878 47.65 12.51 6.70
CA ARG A 878 48.75 12.09 5.82
C ARG A 878 49.18 10.65 6.09
N SER A 879 49.20 10.21 7.34
CA SER A 879 49.43 8.79 7.67
C SER A 879 48.28 7.88 7.24
N VAL A 880 47.03 8.35 7.30
CA VAL A 880 45.88 7.62 6.75
C VAL A 880 46.03 7.42 5.24
N ALA A 881 46.41 8.48 4.52
CA ALA A 881 46.70 8.44 3.09
C ALA A 881 47.87 7.51 2.75
N ASP A 882 48.95 7.60 3.54
CA ASP A 882 50.19 6.85 3.37
C ASP A 882 49.96 5.34 3.55
N LEU A 883 49.24 4.92 4.61
CA LEU A 883 48.88 3.51 4.75
C LEU A 883 48.03 3.05 3.57
N ALA A 884 47.03 3.84 3.16
CA ALA A 884 46.18 3.53 2.02
C ALA A 884 46.89 3.58 0.65
N ALA A 885 48.18 3.93 0.61
CA ALA A 885 48.96 4.15 -0.61
C ALA A 885 48.31 5.15 -1.58
N LYS A 886 47.72 6.22 -1.04
CA LYS A 886 47.06 7.30 -1.78
C LYS A 886 47.89 8.59 -1.72
N PRO A 887 47.65 9.57 -2.64
CA PRO A 887 48.24 10.89 -2.53
C PRO A 887 48.00 11.52 -1.16
N ALA A 888 49.01 12.23 -0.64
CA ALA A 888 48.97 12.84 0.69
C ALA A 888 47.85 13.89 0.84
N LEU A 889 47.44 14.52 -0.26
CA LEU A 889 46.27 15.39 -0.32
C LEU A 889 45.08 14.61 -0.85
N PHE A 890 43.98 14.63 -0.11
CA PHE A 890 42.76 13.97 -0.54
C PHE A 890 42.06 14.79 -1.63
N PRO A 891 41.51 14.15 -2.68
CA PRO A 891 40.71 14.83 -3.70
C PRO A 891 39.46 15.51 -3.15
N ARG A 892 39.01 15.11 -1.95
CA ARG A 892 37.90 15.68 -1.21
C ARG A 892 38.23 15.57 0.28
N LYS A 893 38.06 16.65 1.05
CA LYS A 893 38.28 16.61 2.50
C LYS A 893 37.27 15.69 3.17
N GLU A 894 37.72 14.92 4.17
CA GLU A 894 36.83 14.18 5.07
C GLU A 894 36.13 15.14 6.05
N ARG A 895 35.06 14.67 6.68
CA ARG A 895 34.26 15.47 7.63
C ARG A 895 33.92 14.68 8.88
N PHE A 896 34.14 15.26 10.05
CA PHE A 896 33.50 14.81 11.30
C PHE A 896 32.36 15.75 11.67
N VAL A 897 31.23 15.20 12.09
CA VAL A 897 30.09 15.95 12.63
C VAL A 897 29.72 15.37 13.98
N ALA A 898 29.82 16.19 15.02
CA ALA A 898 29.25 15.88 16.33
C ALA A 898 27.73 16.08 16.32
N ASP A 899 27.02 15.11 16.86
CA ASP A 899 25.57 15.12 17.01
C ASP A 899 25.16 14.62 18.39
N VAL A 900 24.05 15.10 18.92
CA VAL A 900 23.52 14.63 20.22
C VAL A 900 22.92 13.23 20.11
N GLN A 901 22.59 12.81 18.89
CA GLN A 901 22.09 11.48 18.57
C GLN A 901 22.40 11.13 17.11
N ILE A 902 23.02 9.98 16.91
CA ILE A 902 23.35 9.40 15.60
C ILE A 902 22.53 8.14 15.34
N LEU A 903 22.48 7.71 14.08
CA LEU A 903 21.68 6.57 13.63
C LEU A 903 22.17 5.24 14.21
N ALA A 904 23.48 5.05 14.31
CA ALA A 904 24.09 3.79 14.72
C ALA A 904 25.38 3.98 15.53
N GLY A 905 25.59 3.08 16.49
CA GLY A 905 26.85 3.00 17.22
C GLY A 905 27.17 4.22 18.09
N PHE A 906 28.46 4.36 18.40
CA PHE A 906 29.01 5.52 19.10
C PHE A 906 29.64 6.55 18.15
N MET A 907 30.13 6.05 17.01
CA MET A 907 30.49 6.79 15.80
C MET A 907 30.12 5.89 14.62
N HIS A 908 29.97 6.46 13.42
CA HIS A 908 29.95 5.69 12.18
C HIS A 908 30.51 6.47 10.99
N SER A 909 31.17 5.72 10.12
CA SER A 909 31.79 6.22 8.89
C SER A 909 30.77 6.73 7.87
N GLY A 910 31.27 7.49 6.90
CA GLY A 910 30.46 8.20 5.91
C GLY A 910 31.05 9.52 5.47
N TYR A 911 30.25 10.31 4.76
CA TYR A 911 30.54 11.70 4.43
C TYR A 911 29.31 12.55 4.77
N PRO A 912 29.18 13.04 6.01
CA PRO A 912 30.20 13.05 7.08
C PRO A 912 30.35 11.73 7.86
N ILE A 913 31.46 11.60 8.60
CA ILE A 913 31.59 10.70 9.74
C ILE A 913 30.81 11.32 10.90
N MET A 914 29.85 10.58 11.43
CA MET A 914 28.98 11.03 12.53
C MET A 914 29.51 10.50 13.86
N MET A 915 29.47 11.33 14.90
CA MET A 915 29.89 10.96 16.25
C MET A 915 28.99 11.59 17.31
N HIS A 916 28.88 10.96 18.48
CA HIS A 916 28.20 11.63 19.61
C HIS A 916 28.98 12.86 20.06
N THR A 917 28.25 13.92 20.43
CA THR A 917 28.81 15.20 20.90
C THR A 917 29.83 15.05 22.03
N VAL A 918 29.67 14.03 22.88
CA VAL A 918 30.58 13.75 24.00
C VAL A 918 32.02 13.46 23.55
N SER A 919 32.22 13.04 22.30
CA SER A 919 33.54 12.78 21.73
C SER A 919 34.24 14.01 21.16
N ALA A 920 33.50 15.11 20.91
CA ALA A 920 34.07 16.30 20.28
C ALA A 920 35.29 16.89 21.02
N PRO A 921 35.32 16.96 22.38
CA PRO A 921 36.49 17.44 23.10
C PRO A 921 37.76 16.62 22.82
N ASP A 922 37.65 15.31 22.62
CA ASP A 922 38.80 14.43 22.39
C ASP A 922 39.50 14.72 21.06
N LEU A 923 38.78 15.24 20.06
CA LEU A 923 39.32 15.57 18.74
C LEU A 923 40.17 16.85 18.74
N VAL A 924 39.88 17.79 19.64
CA VAL A 924 40.57 19.10 19.69
C VAL A 924 41.62 19.18 20.80
N ASN A 925 41.68 18.19 21.68
CA ASN A 925 42.73 18.09 22.69
C ASN A 925 43.94 17.36 22.12
N PRO A 926 45.16 17.93 22.23
CA PRO A 926 46.36 17.24 21.80
C PRO A 926 46.53 15.94 22.60
N TYR A 927 46.93 14.86 21.91
CA TYR A 927 47.10 13.54 22.53
C TYR A 927 48.08 13.61 23.71
N VAL A 928 47.58 13.32 24.91
CA VAL A 928 48.42 13.21 26.12
C VAL A 928 48.55 11.72 26.44
N SER A 929 49.68 11.10 26.08
CA SER A 929 50.05 9.69 26.33
C SER A 929 49.00 8.83 27.07
N GLY A 930 48.02 8.32 26.32
CA GLY A 930 47.01 7.37 26.80
C GLY A 930 45.76 7.96 27.44
N LYS A 931 45.58 9.30 27.45
CA LYS A 931 44.43 9.98 28.09
C LYS A 931 43.32 10.41 27.13
N SER A 932 43.54 10.35 25.82
CA SER A 932 42.56 10.73 24.79
C SER A 932 42.35 9.57 23.83
N ASP A 933 41.10 9.16 23.63
CA ASP A 933 40.73 8.01 22.80
C ASP A 933 40.65 8.39 21.31
N PHE A 934 41.80 8.30 20.61
CA PHE A 934 41.85 8.48 19.15
C PHE A 934 41.49 7.20 18.38
N TRP A 935 41.24 6.08 19.06
CA TRP A 935 40.94 4.82 18.37
C TRP A 935 39.65 4.93 17.56
N GLY A 936 38.58 5.45 18.17
CA GLY A 936 37.27 5.63 17.51
C GLY A 936 37.34 6.50 16.26
N PRO A 937 37.79 7.76 16.34
CA PRO A 937 37.87 8.63 15.16
C PRO A 937 38.73 8.06 14.02
N VAL A 938 39.86 7.42 14.34
CA VAL A 938 40.73 6.82 13.31
C VAL A 938 40.13 5.53 12.75
N HIS A 939 39.38 4.77 13.55
CA HIS A 939 38.65 3.59 13.11
C HIS A 939 37.63 3.95 12.03
N GLU A 940 36.86 5.02 12.22
CA GLU A 940 35.91 5.51 11.21
C GLU A 940 36.59 6.03 9.94
N LEU A 941 37.73 6.71 10.07
CA LEU A 941 38.56 7.07 8.92
C LEU A 941 39.08 5.84 8.18
N GLY A 942 39.41 4.78 8.91
CA GLY A 942 39.80 3.48 8.38
C GLY A 942 38.69 2.83 7.56
N HIS A 943 37.43 2.90 8.00
CA HIS A 943 36.29 2.49 7.18
C HIS A 943 36.20 3.26 5.86
N ASN A 944 36.43 4.58 5.87
CA ASN A 944 36.50 5.37 4.63
C ASN A 944 37.67 4.99 3.71
N GLN A 945 38.66 4.22 4.19
CA GLN A 945 39.77 3.68 3.39
C GLN A 945 39.61 2.22 2.97
N GLN A 946 38.63 1.48 3.52
CA GLN A 946 38.36 0.11 3.08
C GLN A 946 37.97 0.08 1.60
N HIS A 947 38.35 -1.00 0.90
CA HIS A 947 38.06 -1.19 -0.52
C HIS A 947 37.50 -2.58 -0.77
N SER A 948 36.43 -2.68 -1.55
CA SER A 948 35.72 -3.94 -1.80
C SER A 948 36.62 -5.08 -2.28
N ASP A 949 37.71 -4.75 -2.93
CA ASP A 949 38.59 -5.71 -3.61
C ASP A 949 39.45 -6.54 -2.65
N TRP A 950 39.73 -6.02 -1.46
CA TRP A 950 40.49 -6.74 -0.42
C TRP A 950 39.69 -6.96 0.88
N GLU A 951 38.42 -6.58 0.90
CA GLU A 951 37.50 -6.86 2.00
C GLU A 951 36.79 -8.22 1.82
N PHE A 952 36.54 -8.91 2.93
CA PHE A 952 35.82 -10.18 3.01
C PHE A 952 34.59 -10.07 3.96
N PRO A 953 33.53 -9.31 3.62
CA PRO A 953 32.35 -9.17 4.47
C PRO A 953 31.64 -10.52 4.73
N PRO A 954 31.06 -10.73 5.93
CA PRO A 954 30.99 -9.80 7.06
C PRO A 954 32.23 -9.83 7.97
N TYR A 955 33.25 -10.65 7.66
CA TYR A 955 34.36 -10.92 8.57
C TYR A 955 35.26 -9.70 8.81
N THR A 956 35.57 -8.98 7.72
CA THR A 956 36.55 -7.88 7.77
C THR A 956 35.94 -6.50 7.95
N THR A 957 34.61 -6.36 7.88
CA THR A 957 33.90 -5.08 7.93
C THR A 957 34.40 -4.22 9.09
N GLU A 958 34.49 -4.80 10.28
CA GLU A 958 34.96 -4.16 11.52
C GLU A 958 36.40 -4.53 11.90
N CYS A 959 37.16 -5.09 10.96
CA CYS A 959 38.51 -5.61 11.19
C CYS A 959 39.56 -4.69 10.58
N THR A 960 39.60 -4.59 9.25
CA THR A 960 40.69 -3.95 8.49
C THR A 960 40.71 -2.45 8.68
N CYS A 961 39.58 -1.81 8.97
CA CYS A 961 39.52 -0.42 9.43
C CYS A 961 40.47 -0.15 10.63
N ASN A 962 40.65 -1.12 11.52
CA ASN A 962 41.56 -0.98 12.67
C ASN A 962 43.05 -0.99 12.29
N LEU A 963 43.43 -1.37 11.06
CA LEU A 963 44.82 -1.24 10.60
C LEU A 963 45.26 0.22 10.65
N TRP A 964 44.36 1.14 10.25
CA TRP A 964 44.59 2.57 10.35
C TRP A 964 44.69 3.04 11.80
N SER A 965 43.83 2.54 12.70
CA SER A 965 43.90 2.86 14.12
C SER A 965 45.25 2.47 14.71
N VAL A 966 45.71 1.24 14.50
CA VAL A 966 47.04 0.81 14.99
C VAL A 966 48.16 1.63 14.34
N TYR A 967 48.11 1.83 13.03
CA TYR A 967 49.15 2.55 12.28
C TYR A 967 49.34 3.99 12.75
N VAL A 968 48.24 4.74 12.90
CA VAL A 968 48.29 6.14 13.36
C VAL A 968 48.81 6.22 14.80
N HIS A 969 48.42 5.27 15.67
CA HIS A 969 48.91 5.23 17.05
C HIS A 969 50.43 5.02 17.09
N GLU A 970 50.96 4.09 16.30
CA GLU A 970 52.40 3.83 16.25
C GLU A 970 53.19 4.96 15.60
N VAL A 971 52.75 5.43 14.43
CA VAL A 971 53.55 6.31 13.55
C VAL A 971 53.38 7.79 13.87
N VAL A 972 52.19 8.22 14.30
CA VAL A 972 51.89 9.63 14.57
C VAL A 972 51.88 9.91 16.06
N LEU A 973 51.18 9.10 16.84
CA LEU A 973 51.01 9.34 18.28
C LEU A 973 52.18 8.82 19.12
N GLY A 974 53.10 8.04 18.53
CA GLY A 974 54.24 7.45 19.23
C GLY A 974 53.84 6.44 20.31
N VAL A 975 52.67 5.83 20.18
CA VAL A 975 52.08 4.87 21.12
C VAL A 975 52.41 3.47 20.64
N LYS A 976 52.95 2.63 21.52
CA LYS A 976 53.16 1.22 21.20
C LYS A 976 51.82 0.57 20.94
N LYS A 977 51.73 -0.29 19.92
CA LYS A 977 50.53 -1.08 19.61
C LYS A 977 49.87 -1.75 20.83
N ALA A 978 50.65 -2.29 21.76
CA ALA A 978 50.15 -2.92 22.99
C ALA A 978 49.34 -1.96 23.90
N ASP A 979 49.64 -0.67 23.83
CA ASP A 979 49.05 0.40 24.63
C ASP A 979 48.01 1.22 23.82
N ALA A 980 47.87 0.95 22.51
CA ALA A 980 46.98 1.71 21.62
C ALA A 980 45.49 1.48 21.92
N HIS A 981 45.12 0.28 22.38
CA HIS A 981 43.75 -0.03 22.78
C HIS A 981 43.72 -1.21 23.75
N GLY A 982 42.71 -1.26 24.62
CA GLY A 982 42.60 -2.31 25.63
C GLY A 982 42.52 -3.74 25.06
N GLN A 983 42.11 -3.90 23.80
CA GLN A 983 42.07 -5.19 23.09
C GLN A 983 43.42 -5.60 22.46
N MET A 984 44.39 -4.68 22.41
CA MET A 984 45.70 -4.90 21.80
C MET A 984 46.77 -5.38 22.80
N THR A 985 46.41 -5.53 24.08
CA THR A 985 47.34 -6.03 25.09
C THR A 985 47.83 -7.45 24.75
N PRO A 986 49.11 -7.79 24.97
CA PRO A 986 49.66 -9.10 24.59
C PRO A 986 48.84 -10.28 25.14
N GLN A 987 48.38 -10.18 26.39
CA GLN A 987 47.57 -11.21 27.03
C GLN A 987 46.23 -11.42 26.31
N ARG A 988 45.51 -10.35 25.95
CA ARG A 988 44.21 -10.49 25.27
C ARG A 988 44.38 -11.03 23.86
N ARG A 989 45.40 -10.57 23.12
CA ARG A 989 45.72 -11.07 21.78
C ARG A 989 46.05 -12.57 21.81
N GLN A 990 46.93 -13.00 22.72
CA GLN A 990 47.28 -14.42 22.91
C GLN A 990 46.06 -15.28 23.26
N ASN A 991 45.23 -14.82 24.21
CA ASN A 991 44.02 -15.53 24.60
C ASN A 991 43.02 -15.67 23.45
N ARG A 992 42.89 -14.63 22.61
CA ARG A 992 42.01 -14.61 21.44
C ARG A 992 42.44 -15.64 20.40
N ILE A 993 43.73 -15.66 20.07
CA ILE A 993 44.32 -16.65 19.14
C ILE A 993 44.08 -18.07 19.67
N LYS A 994 44.41 -18.32 20.95
CA LYS A 994 44.23 -19.63 21.58
C LYS A 994 42.76 -20.09 21.52
N LYS A 995 41.82 -19.23 21.89
CA LYS A 995 40.38 -19.54 21.87
C LYS A 995 39.88 -19.85 20.46
N TYR A 996 40.34 -19.11 19.44
CA TYR A 996 39.96 -19.35 18.05
C TYR A 996 40.45 -20.73 17.55
N ILE A 997 41.68 -21.09 17.93
CA ILE A 997 42.30 -22.37 17.58
C ILE A 997 41.59 -23.52 18.29
N GLU A 998 41.33 -23.40 19.59
CA GLU A 998 40.55 -24.38 20.38
C GLU A 998 39.12 -24.55 19.84
N GLY A 999 38.55 -23.49 19.28
CA GLY A 999 37.25 -23.50 18.58
C GLY A 999 37.27 -24.15 17.19
N GLY A 1000 38.39 -24.74 16.78
CA GLY A 1000 38.51 -25.46 15.51
C GLY A 1000 38.79 -24.58 14.28
N ARG A 1001 39.25 -23.33 14.48
CA ARG A 1001 39.63 -22.41 13.39
C ARG A 1001 38.48 -22.14 12.40
N ASN A 1002 37.27 -22.00 12.91
CA ASN A 1002 36.09 -21.80 12.06
C ASN A 1002 36.02 -20.34 11.60
N LEU A 1003 36.02 -20.08 10.29
CA LEU A 1003 35.95 -18.73 9.73
C LEU A 1003 34.73 -17.93 10.19
N LYS A 1004 33.62 -18.58 10.56
CA LYS A 1004 32.47 -17.88 11.14
C LYS A 1004 32.81 -17.10 12.43
N ASP A 1005 33.83 -17.55 13.16
CA ASP A 1005 34.32 -16.97 14.41
C ASP A 1005 35.55 -16.06 14.19
N TRP A 1006 36.02 -15.94 12.93
CA TRP A 1006 37.11 -15.04 12.50
C TRP A 1006 36.54 -13.65 12.21
N THR A 1007 36.19 -12.90 13.25
CA THR A 1007 35.53 -11.59 13.14
C THR A 1007 36.26 -10.52 13.94
N VAL A 1008 36.14 -9.25 13.51
CA VAL A 1008 36.61 -8.04 14.21
C VAL A 1008 38.07 -8.16 14.69
N TRP A 1009 38.26 -8.42 15.98
CA TRP A 1009 39.57 -8.52 16.61
C TRP A 1009 40.29 -9.83 16.31
N THR A 1010 39.57 -10.95 16.19
CA THR A 1010 40.19 -12.24 15.86
C THR A 1010 40.75 -12.19 14.45
N ALA A 1011 40.01 -11.57 13.53
CA ALA A 1011 40.48 -11.31 12.19
C ALA A 1011 41.70 -10.39 12.18
N LEU A 1012 41.68 -9.33 13.00
CA LEU A 1012 42.77 -8.36 13.09
C LEU A 1012 44.11 -9.02 13.48
N GLU A 1013 44.10 -10.06 14.32
CA GLU A 1013 45.33 -10.78 14.71
C GLU A 1013 46.10 -11.34 13.52
N THR A 1014 45.40 -11.83 12.49
CA THR A 1014 46.03 -12.32 11.24
C THR A 1014 46.85 -11.21 10.59
N TYR A 1015 46.29 -10.00 10.50
CA TYR A 1015 46.98 -8.85 9.92
C TYR A 1015 48.08 -8.30 10.83
N MET A 1016 47.88 -8.31 12.15
CA MET A 1016 48.91 -7.86 13.10
C MET A 1016 50.14 -8.77 13.10
N GLN A 1017 49.98 -10.08 12.92
CA GLN A 1017 51.10 -11.00 12.76
C GLN A 1017 51.87 -10.76 11.45
N LEU A 1018 51.16 -10.44 10.36
CA LEU A 1018 51.80 -10.00 9.11
C LEU A 1018 52.55 -8.69 9.30
N GLN A 1019 51.99 -7.75 10.05
CA GLN A 1019 52.62 -6.46 10.35
C GLN A 1019 53.86 -6.62 11.24
N GLU A 1020 53.84 -7.55 12.20
CA GLU A 1020 54.97 -7.84 13.09
C GLU A 1020 56.16 -8.45 12.34
N GLU A 1021 55.90 -9.31 11.34
CA GLU A 1021 56.95 -9.95 10.55
C GLU A 1021 57.46 -9.04 9.41
N PHE A 1022 56.56 -8.40 8.67
CA PHE A 1022 56.89 -7.74 7.39
C PHE A 1022 56.82 -6.21 7.44
N GLY A 1023 56.32 -5.63 8.54
CA GLY A 1023 56.20 -4.19 8.72
C GLY A 1023 55.09 -3.53 7.89
N TRP A 1024 54.89 -2.24 8.14
CA TRP A 1024 53.85 -1.44 7.47
C TRP A 1024 54.11 -1.22 5.97
N ASP A 1025 55.37 -1.20 5.53
CA ASP A 1025 55.72 -1.02 4.11
C ASP A 1025 55.19 -2.16 3.23
N ALA A 1026 55.07 -3.38 3.77
CA ALA A 1026 54.44 -4.49 3.06
C ALA A 1026 52.95 -4.20 2.79
N PHE A 1027 52.22 -3.70 3.79
CA PHE A 1027 50.80 -3.34 3.64
C PHE A 1027 50.61 -2.23 2.60
N LYS A 1028 51.44 -1.19 2.64
CA LYS A 1028 51.37 -0.10 1.66
C LYS A 1028 51.56 -0.62 0.23
N LYS A 1029 52.55 -1.50 0.01
CA LYS A 1029 52.78 -2.12 -1.30
C LYS A 1029 51.63 -3.03 -1.74
N VAL A 1030 51.02 -3.77 -0.81
CA VAL A 1030 49.83 -4.58 -1.09
C VAL A 1030 48.68 -3.69 -1.51
N PHE A 1031 48.31 -2.67 -0.74
CA PHE A 1031 47.21 -1.78 -1.11
C PHE A 1031 47.49 -1.01 -2.40
N ALA A 1032 48.74 -0.57 -2.63
CA ALA A 1032 49.16 0.02 -3.90
C ALA A 1032 48.91 -0.91 -5.09
N ALA A 1033 49.21 -2.21 -4.96
CA ALA A 1033 49.01 -3.19 -6.03
C ALA A 1033 47.53 -3.34 -6.41
N TYR A 1034 46.61 -3.16 -5.46
CA TYR A 1034 45.18 -3.26 -5.72
C TYR A 1034 44.59 -2.03 -6.42
N HIS A 1035 45.18 -0.84 -6.29
CA HIS A 1035 44.65 0.38 -6.95
C HIS A 1035 44.59 0.26 -8.48
N ASP A 1036 45.52 -0.50 -9.07
CA ASP A 1036 45.60 -0.73 -10.51
C ASP A 1036 45.11 -2.13 -10.92
N MET A 1037 44.59 -2.92 -9.97
CA MET A 1037 44.24 -4.32 -10.20
C MET A 1037 42.86 -4.46 -10.86
N THR A 1038 42.80 -5.24 -11.93
CA THR A 1038 41.55 -5.58 -12.63
C THR A 1038 41.21 -7.05 -12.48
N GLY A 1039 39.94 -7.40 -12.51
CA GLY A 1039 39.50 -8.81 -12.47
C GLY A 1039 39.51 -9.44 -11.08
N VAL A 1040 39.38 -8.61 -10.03
CA VAL A 1040 39.28 -9.10 -8.65
C VAL A 1040 38.02 -9.97 -8.49
N PRO A 1041 38.14 -11.19 -7.92
CA PRO A 1041 37.00 -12.05 -7.65
C PRO A 1041 35.93 -11.35 -6.81
N GLN A 1042 34.66 -11.65 -7.03
CA GLN A 1042 33.58 -11.04 -6.26
C GLN A 1042 33.24 -11.83 -4.98
N ASP A 1043 33.57 -13.12 -4.92
CA ASP A 1043 33.36 -13.97 -3.76
C ASP A 1043 34.55 -13.97 -2.78
N ASN A 1044 34.27 -14.13 -1.49
CA ASN A 1044 35.31 -14.10 -0.45
C ASN A 1044 36.39 -15.17 -0.63
N LYS A 1045 36.05 -16.36 -1.14
CA LYS A 1045 37.03 -17.44 -1.32
C LYS A 1045 38.06 -17.06 -2.37
N GLY A 1046 37.63 -16.50 -3.50
CA GLY A 1046 38.50 -15.96 -4.53
C GLY A 1046 39.36 -14.81 -4.00
N LYS A 1047 38.76 -13.85 -3.31
CA LYS A 1047 39.48 -12.68 -2.76
C LYS A 1047 40.54 -13.08 -1.71
N MET A 1048 40.24 -14.03 -0.82
CA MET A 1048 41.21 -14.52 0.17
C MET A 1048 42.43 -15.18 -0.49
N ASN A 1049 42.24 -15.92 -1.57
CA ASN A 1049 43.34 -16.52 -2.33
C ASN A 1049 44.17 -15.46 -3.04
N LEU A 1050 43.53 -14.51 -3.71
CA LEU A 1050 44.21 -13.39 -4.37
C LEU A 1050 44.98 -12.52 -3.36
N TYR A 1051 44.43 -12.30 -2.17
CA TYR A 1051 45.12 -11.57 -1.10
C TYR A 1051 46.36 -12.32 -0.62
N ALA A 1052 46.25 -13.64 -0.38
CA ALA A 1052 47.39 -14.47 0.00
C ALA A 1052 48.49 -14.46 -1.07
N GLU A 1053 48.12 -14.54 -2.34
CA GLU A 1053 49.04 -14.44 -3.49
C GLU A 1053 49.71 -13.07 -3.57
N THR A 1054 48.92 -12.00 -3.54
CA THR A 1054 49.41 -10.62 -3.65
C THR A 1054 50.37 -10.30 -2.52
N PHE A 1055 50.00 -10.63 -1.27
CA PHE A 1055 50.87 -10.39 -0.12
C PHE A 1055 52.16 -11.21 -0.21
N SER A 1056 52.08 -12.50 -0.57
CA SER A 1056 53.23 -13.38 -0.73
C SER A 1056 54.23 -12.86 -1.76
N LYS A 1057 53.74 -12.36 -2.90
CA LYS A 1057 54.56 -11.74 -3.94
C LYS A 1057 55.24 -10.45 -3.46
N VAL A 1058 54.51 -9.61 -2.73
CA VAL A 1058 55.04 -8.35 -2.18
C VAL A 1058 56.19 -8.60 -1.20
N VAL A 1059 56.07 -9.61 -0.33
CA VAL A 1059 57.12 -9.93 0.66
C VAL A 1059 58.13 -10.97 0.17
N ASN A 1060 58.01 -11.43 -1.08
CA ASN A 1060 58.86 -12.45 -1.69
C ASN A 1060 58.98 -13.73 -0.83
N ARG A 1061 57.87 -14.15 -0.21
CA ARG A 1061 57.78 -15.32 0.68
C ARG A 1061 56.43 -15.99 0.50
N ASN A 1062 56.39 -17.31 0.42
CA ASN A 1062 55.14 -18.06 0.32
C ASN A 1062 54.44 -18.09 1.69
N LEU A 1063 53.31 -17.37 1.80
CA LEU A 1063 52.51 -17.24 3.02
C LEU A 1063 51.33 -18.23 3.09
N THR A 1064 51.17 -19.14 2.12
CA THR A 1064 50.06 -20.11 2.14
C THR A 1064 50.01 -20.96 3.42
N PRO A 1065 51.13 -21.40 4.03
CA PRO A 1065 51.07 -22.14 5.29
C PRO A 1065 50.45 -21.33 6.43
N PHE A 1066 50.79 -20.03 6.50
CA PHE A 1066 50.28 -19.11 7.52
C PHE A 1066 48.77 -18.90 7.40
N PHE A 1067 48.26 -18.60 6.19
CA PHE A 1067 46.83 -18.39 5.99
C PHE A 1067 46.02 -19.67 6.21
N LYS A 1068 46.55 -20.84 5.82
CA LYS A 1068 45.94 -22.14 6.15
C LYS A 1068 45.88 -22.39 7.65
N ALA A 1069 46.91 -22.01 8.42
CA ALA A 1069 46.91 -22.15 9.87
C ALA A 1069 45.82 -21.29 10.56
N TRP A 1070 45.40 -20.19 9.91
CA TRP A 1070 44.26 -19.36 10.29
C TRP A 1070 42.91 -19.87 9.79
N GLY A 1071 42.86 -21.00 9.08
CA GLY A 1071 41.63 -21.60 8.57
C GLY A 1071 41.14 -21.04 7.22
N TRP A 1072 41.96 -20.23 6.51
CA TRP A 1072 41.57 -19.69 5.20
C TRP A 1072 41.51 -20.81 4.14
N PRO A 1073 40.55 -20.74 3.18
CA PRO A 1073 40.33 -21.77 2.18
C PRO A 1073 41.30 -21.61 0.99
N ILE A 1074 42.61 -21.70 1.27
CA ILE A 1074 43.66 -21.58 0.25
C ILE A 1074 43.58 -22.77 -0.71
N GLN A 1075 43.44 -22.46 -2.01
CA GLN A 1075 43.30 -23.43 -3.08
C GLN A 1075 44.66 -23.98 -3.52
N PRO A 1076 44.72 -25.24 -4.01
CA PRO A 1076 45.96 -25.83 -4.53
C PRO A 1076 46.60 -25.01 -5.67
N SER A 1077 45.80 -24.36 -6.52
CA SER A 1077 46.29 -23.50 -7.59
C SER A 1077 47.11 -22.31 -7.08
N THR A 1078 46.70 -21.71 -5.96
CA THR A 1078 47.41 -20.60 -5.31
C THR A 1078 48.75 -21.08 -4.75
N GLU A 1079 48.80 -22.30 -4.19
CA GLU A 1079 50.05 -22.89 -3.70
C GLU A 1079 51.02 -23.21 -4.82
N GLU A 1080 50.52 -23.74 -5.94
CA GLU A 1080 51.32 -24.01 -7.13
C GLU A 1080 51.91 -22.72 -7.71
N GLN A 1081 51.12 -21.64 -7.78
CA GLN A 1081 51.61 -20.33 -8.22
C GLN A 1081 52.73 -19.76 -7.33
N LEU A 1082 52.69 -20.05 -6.03
CA LEU A 1082 53.63 -19.51 -5.04
C LEU A 1082 54.78 -20.48 -4.70
N CYS A 1083 54.82 -21.67 -5.31
CA CYS A 1083 55.80 -22.73 -4.97
C CYS A 1083 57.26 -22.32 -5.21
N SER A 1084 57.49 -21.33 -6.08
CA SER A 1084 58.82 -20.79 -6.37
C SER A 1084 59.36 -19.85 -5.29
N LEU A 1085 58.50 -19.37 -4.37
CA LEU A 1085 58.89 -18.49 -3.27
C LEU A 1085 59.27 -19.31 -2.02
N PRO A 1086 60.25 -18.85 -1.21
CA PRO A 1086 60.58 -19.49 0.06
C PRO A 1086 59.38 -19.53 1.02
N GLU A 1087 59.07 -20.69 1.59
CA GLU A 1087 57.94 -20.85 2.52
C GLU A 1087 58.19 -20.18 3.89
N TRP A 1088 57.16 -19.55 4.45
CA TRP A 1088 57.16 -19.09 5.84
C TRP A 1088 56.82 -20.23 6.80
N ARG A 1089 57.79 -21.09 7.09
CA ARG A 1089 57.59 -22.31 7.91
C ARG A 1089 57.60 -22.07 9.42
N ASP A 1090 58.20 -20.99 9.89
CA ASP A 1090 58.33 -20.60 11.29
C ASP A 1090 57.32 -19.52 11.70
N HIS A 1091 56.15 -19.50 11.05
CA HIS A 1091 55.13 -18.49 11.29
C HIS A 1091 54.55 -18.58 12.73
N PRO A 1092 54.01 -17.48 13.30
CA PRO A 1092 53.62 -17.43 14.72
C PRO A 1092 52.56 -18.44 15.16
N LEU A 1093 51.78 -19.01 14.22
CA LEU A 1093 50.79 -20.03 14.53
C LEU A 1093 51.35 -21.46 14.70
N VAL A 1094 52.61 -21.71 14.35
CA VAL A 1094 53.23 -23.05 14.50
C VAL A 1094 53.25 -23.49 15.97
N GLN A 1095 53.38 -22.55 16.92
CA GLN A 1095 53.36 -22.86 18.36
C GLN A 1095 51.99 -23.37 18.88
N TYR A 1096 50.95 -23.27 18.06
CA TYR A 1096 49.60 -23.76 18.35
C TYR A 1096 49.18 -24.91 17.41
N GLY A 1097 50.14 -25.42 16.63
CA GLY A 1097 49.97 -26.47 15.63
C GLY A 1097 49.79 -27.86 16.21
#